data_AF-A0A8H2XVI6-F1
#
_entry.id   AF-A0A8H2XVI6-F1
#
_cell.length_a   1.000
_cell.length_b   1.000
_cell.length_c   1.000
_cell.angle_alpha   90.00
_cell.angle_beta   90.00
_cell.angle_gamma   90.00
#
_symmetry.space_group_name_H-M   'P 1'
#
loop_
_entity.id
_entity.type
_entity.pdbx_description
1 polymer ?
#
loop_
_entity_poly.entity_id
_entity_poly.type
_entity_poly.pdbx_seq_one_letter_code
_entity_poly.pdbx_strand_id
1 'polypeptide(L)'
;MTSPFLLPAITLLVASSVIAIPGHSDIHHHHSHRVRNVGPSNTNLISYHPPSVFKTFGVNGAGLSSTGTLEEVAKSFLCDQLGVTVDALTRHAGHSNDGVSYEYFAQTINGLIVANAVANVAIKDGKVVSYGASLIKPKNVAAKEPTLNWERAILWAEEAVGGKWNQGPTKLQVRQSVNICAFTKALLRQYTGLKDNSWKQLYIDAHNGKVRNVVDFVAEHSYRVVPLNFQDPTQKYEIVHEPADYSVSQSGWHYTGGKDTTQTSGNNAIVYKYCRPNLSPPYIDELNCVNTTTQSSPDNNYEYPQNPDKEPTNDQNINAARVNAFYIVNAMHDITYHYGFTENAYNFQNDNFGKGGKGEDRIQVSVQDGSGAENANFATPPDGQPGQMRMFLWVSTALIRDSALQNDIVVHEFTHGVSNRMTGGGTGGCLQATEASGLGEGWSDAMADITEVKTNPIPDFTTGSYVMNTKTGARSYPYSTDKKTNPLTYSSLVTKKEVHQIGEVWATMLHELLAALVEKYGFSDDLGSSSSEMKDYSHLMIDGFQLQPCNPTFISARDAIIQADACRYGGENKCLIWKAFAKRGLGMGAKEGAHSHTGARRHTHRSRSVGPNGVNLVSYHPPSVFETYGIDGAGSTASRPTPEELAKSFLMEKLGVPADSLSRHSGYTSDVVSYEYFYQVINGIPISNAVANVAIKDGKVVSYGASFIKPRNVASRVPTLALDRAIALAEEITSGKWNQQPAGLKYTLGDDGSCYLTYAVQVQGISDGSWKQLFIDAHDGQVRNTVDFVADASYQVVPLDHQDPTQSYTIVKDPQDKVASPHGWYSKSLLSKPDTSGNNVASYKGSLLATTSQSASYQYHYPYDPNQEPDTQQNVNAAVVNAFYVVNAMHDLTYKFGFTEKAFNFQNDNFGKGGKELDRVLVSVQDASGMNNANFATPPDGASGQMRMYLWDRTTPKRDGALENDIIVHEFTHGVSNRMTGGGTGDCLSTTESGGMGEGWSDAMADITEAKTEPIPDFTLGSYVTNNPKGIRSYPYSTDMNVNPLTYSILNTRNEDPVVVVHAIGELWALMLHELLAALVDKCGLDTKLDPSTEAGNSVLLHLMMDGLATQPCNPTFISARDAIIQADANRYKGKYKCTIWKAFAKRGLGKNAKAGVYQDDNNVPYDC
;
A
#
# COMPACT_ATOMS: atom_id res chain seq x y z
N MET A 1 22.61 -15.38 -74.83
CA MET A 1 21.41 -14.57 -74.53
C MET A 1 21.57 -14.06 -73.11
N THR A 2 22.20 -12.88 -72.92
CA THR A 2 21.56 -11.55 -72.78
C THR A 2 20.71 -11.45 -71.49
N SER A 3 21.24 -10.97 -70.35
CA SER A 3 21.36 -9.54 -69.90
C SER A 3 20.15 -9.08 -69.02
N PRO A 4 20.19 -8.01 -68.20
CA PRO A 4 20.89 -7.89 -66.90
C PRO A 4 20.07 -7.07 -65.83
N PHE A 5 20.77 -6.55 -64.80
CA PHE A 5 20.45 -5.48 -63.82
C PHE A 5 20.08 -5.90 -62.38
N LEU A 6 21.13 -5.99 -61.54
CA LEU A 6 21.07 -5.68 -60.11
C LEU A 6 22.12 -4.58 -59.84
N LEU A 7 21.64 -3.36 -59.55
CA LEU A 7 22.45 -2.20 -59.18
C LEU A 7 22.95 -2.32 -57.73
N PRO A 8 24.22 -1.98 -57.43
CA PRO A 8 24.67 -1.70 -56.07
C PRO A 8 24.50 -0.20 -55.76
N ALA A 9 23.80 0.13 -54.67
CA ALA A 9 23.70 1.51 -54.19
C ALA A 9 24.87 1.83 -53.24
N ILE A 10 25.62 2.89 -53.58
CA ILE A 10 26.74 3.46 -52.82
C ILE A 10 26.19 4.64 -52.02
N THR A 11 26.46 4.72 -50.72
CA THR A 11 25.94 5.77 -49.82
C THR A 11 27.10 6.59 -49.22
N LEU A 12 27.21 7.89 -49.53
CA LEU A 12 28.11 8.85 -48.87
C LEU A 12 27.39 10.22 -48.76
N LEU A 13 27.48 10.91 -47.61
CA LEU A 13 26.65 12.08 -47.27
C LEU A 13 27.47 13.35 -47.03
N VAL A 14 26.84 14.48 -47.38
CA VAL A 14 27.27 15.87 -47.18
C VAL A 14 26.65 16.43 -45.89
N ALA A 15 27.46 17.01 -45.00
CA ALA A 15 26.98 17.77 -43.84
C ALA A 15 26.36 19.11 -44.30
N SER A 16 25.10 19.37 -43.94
CA SER A 16 24.55 20.71 -44.01
C SER A 16 25.08 21.52 -42.82
N SER A 17 25.57 22.72 -43.09
CA SER A 17 25.94 23.69 -42.07
C SER A 17 24.66 24.28 -41.44
N VAL A 18 24.18 23.66 -40.36
CA VAL A 18 23.38 24.38 -39.36
C VAL A 18 24.28 24.59 -38.15
N ILE A 19 24.89 25.77 -38.13
CA ILE A 19 25.47 26.38 -36.94
C ILE A 19 24.30 26.75 -36.03
N ALA A 20 24.46 26.48 -34.73
CA ALA A 20 23.54 26.90 -33.68
C ALA A 20 23.09 28.36 -33.85
N ILE A 21 21.79 28.63 -33.69
CA ILE A 21 21.26 29.95 -33.32
C ILE A 21 20.27 29.73 -32.18
N PRO A 22 20.35 30.50 -31.07
CA PRO A 22 19.38 30.42 -29.99
C PRO A 22 18.05 31.05 -30.41
N GLY A 23 16.94 30.36 -30.14
CA GLY A 23 15.58 30.90 -30.26
C GLY A 23 14.86 30.49 -31.54
N HIS A 24 14.05 29.45 -31.45
CA HIS A 24 12.77 29.37 -32.15
C HIS A 24 11.82 28.50 -31.33
N SER A 25 10.92 29.18 -30.63
CA SER A 25 9.68 28.64 -30.08
C SER A 25 8.68 28.40 -31.22
N ASP A 26 7.84 27.37 -31.02
CA ASP A 26 6.59 27.07 -31.72
C ASP A 26 6.62 26.69 -33.20
N ILE A 27 6.94 25.42 -33.49
CA ILE A 27 6.16 24.53 -34.39
C ILE A 27 6.30 23.09 -33.85
N HIS A 28 5.17 22.37 -33.73
CA HIS A 28 4.99 21.07 -33.06
C HIS A 28 6.16 20.06 -33.06
N HIS A 29 6.44 19.56 -31.85
CA HIS A 29 7.56 18.73 -31.43
C HIS A 29 7.74 17.40 -32.19
N HIS A 30 8.82 17.32 -32.99
CA HIS A 30 9.62 16.09 -33.09
C HIS A 30 10.98 16.40 -32.46
N HIS A 31 11.22 15.86 -31.27
CA HIS A 31 12.47 16.04 -30.55
C HIS A 31 13.63 15.43 -31.32
N SER A 32 14.76 16.13 -31.35
CA SER A 32 16.04 15.61 -31.87
C SER A 32 16.51 14.49 -30.95
N HIS A 33 16.77 13.29 -31.48
CA HIS A 33 17.35 12.21 -30.68
C HIS A 33 18.75 12.64 -30.21
N ARG A 34 18.90 12.83 -28.89
CA ARG A 34 20.17 13.20 -28.25
C ARG A 34 20.75 11.94 -27.63
N VAL A 35 21.77 11.36 -28.25
CA VAL A 35 22.54 10.28 -27.65
C VAL A 35 23.53 10.91 -26.67
N ARG A 36 23.30 10.71 -25.37
CA ARG A 36 24.20 11.21 -24.31
C ARG A 36 25.31 10.18 -24.04
N ASN A 37 26.51 10.68 -23.72
CA ASN A 37 27.62 9.88 -23.18
C ASN A 37 28.11 8.70 -24.06
N VAL A 38 28.38 8.97 -25.34
CA VAL A 38 28.88 7.91 -26.26
C VAL A 38 30.34 7.54 -26.01
N GLY A 39 31.04 8.17 -25.06
CA GLY A 39 32.42 7.80 -24.73
C GLY A 39 32.95 8.48 -23.46
N PRO A 40 34.20 8.20 -23.05
CA PRO A 40 34.82 8.70 -21.82
C PRO A 40 34.99 10.23 -21.77
N SER A 41 34.69 10.94 -22.86
CA SER A 41 34.79 12.40 -22.98
C SER A 41 33.48 13.16 -22.77
N ASN A 42 32.38 12.52 -22.36
CA ASN A 42 31.05 13.14 -22.16
C ASN A 42 30.54 13.93 -23.39
N THR A 43 30.85 13.46 -24.59
CA THR A 43 30.41 14.13 -25.82
C THR A 43 28.95 13.77 -26.12
N ASN A 44 28.05 14.77 -26.09
CA ASN A 44 26.65 14.63 -26.50
C ASN A 44 26.54 14.69 -28.03
N LEU A 45 25.97 13.66 -28.65
CA LEU A 45 25.72 13.62 -30.09
C LEU A 45 24.22 13.81 -30.36
N ILE A 46 23.87 14.63 -31.36
CA ILE A 46 22.49 14.90 -31.76
C ILE A 46 22.28 14.29 -33.15
N SER A 47 21.38 13.31 -33.27
CA SER A 47 20.91 12.82 -34.56
C SER A 47 19.85 13.77 -35.12
N TYR A 48 20.01 14.17 -36.38
CA TYR A 48 19.05 15.01 -37.08
C TYR A 48 18.31 14.21 -38.15
N HIS A 49 16.99 14.13 -38.00
CA HIS A 49 16.06 13.63 -39.02
C HIS A 49 15.30 14.82 -39.63
N PRO A 50 15.15 14.88 -40.97
CA PRO A 50 14.31 15.90 -41.58
C PRO A 50 12.85 15.74 -41.12
N PRO A 51 12.07 16.83 -41.03
CA PRO A 51 10.64 16.73 -40.77
C PRO A 51 9.95 15.80 -41.77
N SER A 52 9.21 14.82 -41.27
CA SER A 52 8.44 13.89 -42.08
C SER A 52 7.01 14.41 -42.28
N VAL A 53 6.50 14.28 -43.50
CA VAL A 53 5.10 14.56 -43.85
C VAL A 53 4.40 13.23 -44.15
N PHE A 54 3.21 13.02 -43.58
CA PHE A 54 2.32 11.93 -43.95
C PHE A 54 0.95 12.48 -44.33
N LYS A 55 0.37 11.98 -45.43
CA LYS A 55 -0.96 12.39 -45.88
C LYS A 55 -1.72 11.22 -46.51
N THR A 56 -3.00 11.10 -46.16
CA THR A 56 -3.93 10.10 -46.71
C THR A 56 -5.04 10.79 -47.50
N PHE A 57 -5.56 10.10 -48.54
CA PHE A 57 -6.62 10.59 -49.43
C PHE A 57 -7.88 9.71 -49.41
N GLY A 58 -7.95 8.73 -48.49
CA GLY A 58 -9.09 7.82 -48.36
C GLY A 58 -9.32 6.93 -49.59
N VAL A 59 -10.47 6.24 -49.62
CA VAL A 59 -10.81 5.25 -50.67
C VAL A 59 -10.93 5.83 -52.08
N ASN A 60 -11.12 7.14 -52.21
CA ASN A 60 -11.30 7.80 -53.50
C ASN A 60 -9.97 8.13 -54.21
N GLY A 61 -8.84 8.08 -53.48
CA GLY A 61 -7.49 8.38 -53.95
C GLY A 61 -7.26 9.86 -54.29
N ALA A 62 -6.00 10.27 -54.42
CA ALA A 62 -5.64 11.60 -54.89
C ALA A 62 -5.91 11.77 -56.39
N GLY A 63 -6.24 12.99 -56.82
CA GLY A 63 -6.23 13.36 -58.24
C GLY A 63 -4.80 13.36 -58.77
N LEU A 64 -4.53 12.62 -59.84
CA LEU A 64 -3.20 12.48 -60.43
C LEU A 64 -3.05 13.38 -61.67
N SER A 65 -1.88 14.00 -61.79
CA SER A 65 -1.48 14.85 -62.92
C SER A 65 -0.93 14.05 -64.12
N SER A 66 -0.61 12.76 -63.92
CA SER A 66 -0.01 11.87 -64.92
C SER A 66 -0.54 10.43 -64.82
N THR A 67 -0.46 9.69 -65.92
CA THR A 67 -0.73 8.25 -66.00
C THR A 67 0.53 7.52 -66.48
N GLY A 68 0.88 6.39 -65.85
CA GLY A 68 2.12 5.65 -66.12
C GLY A 68 2.28 4.42 -65.23
N THR A 69 3.49 3.85 -65.17
CA THR A 69 3.83 2.78 -64.21
C THR A 69 3.68 3.26 -62.76
N LEU A 70 3.52 2.34 -61.81
CA LEU A 70 3.36 2.68 -60.39
C LEU A 70 4.52 3.54 -59.86
N GLU A 71 5.75 3.26 -60.29
CA GLU A 71 6.92 4.07 -59.99
C GLU A 71 6.81 5.49 -60.56
N GLU A 72 6.41 5.65 -61.82
CA GLU A 72 6.25 6.96 -62.47
C GLU A 72 5.13 7.78 -61.82
N VAL A 73 4.01 7.14 -61.49
CA VAL A 73 2.90 7.74 -60.75
C VAL A 73 3.37 8.22 -59.38
N ALA A 74 4.12 7.39 -58.64
CA ALA A 74 4.65 7.75 -57.33
C ALA A 74 5.68 8.90 -57.41
N LYS A 75 6.61 8.87 -58.38
CA LYS A 75 7.60 9.94 -58.59
C LYS A 75 6.93 11.25 -58.96
N SER A 76 6.04 11.24 -59.95
CA SER A 76 5.29 12.42 -60.38
C SER A 76 4.50 13.03 -59.23
N PHE A 77 3.82 12.18 -58.45
CA PHE A 77 3.04 12.61 -57.30
C PHE A 77 3.90 13.25 -56.20
N LEU A 78 5.04 12.64 -55.84
CA LEU A 78 5.98 13.22 -54.86
C LEU A 78 6.58 14.54 -55.34
N CYS A 79 6.91 14.65 -56.62
CA CYS A 79 7.38 15.90 -57.23
C CYS A 79 6.33 17.01 -57.11
N ASP A 80 5.06 16.72 -57.40
CA ASP A 80 3.98 17.70 -57.32
C ASP A 80 3.69 18.13 -55.88
N GLN A 81 3.69 17.18 -54.94
CA GLN A 81 3.38 17.48 -53.53
C GLN A 81 4.51 18.22 -52.81
N LEU A 82 5.77 17.88 -53.10
CA LEU A 82 6.93 18.32 -52.30
C LEU A 82 7.86 19.26 -53.08
N GLY A 83 7.63 19.45 -54.38
CA GLY A 83 8.41 20.32 -55.26
C GLY A 83 9.87 19.90 -55.40
N VAL A 84 10.15 18.60 -55.33
CA VAL A 84 11.44 17.98 -55.67
C VAL A 84 11.46 17.58 -57.16
N THR A 85 12.64 17.44 -57.77
CA THR A 85 12.75 17.01 -59.17
C THR A 85 12.74 15.49 -59.29
N VAL A 86 12.32 14.95 -60.44
CA VAL A 86 12.31 13.50 -60.70
C VAL A 86 13.71 12.90 -60.57
N ASP A 87 14.74 13.62 -61.03
CA ASP A 87 16.15 13.21 -60.93
C ASP A 87 16.66 13.17 -59.47
N ALA A 88 15.96 13.85 -58.56
CA ALA A 88 16.27 13.81 -57.14
C ALA A 88 15.63 12.61 -56.41
N LEU A 89 14.92 11.71 -57.11
CA LEU A 89 14.27 10.54 -56.54
C LEU A 89 14.85 9.25 -57.13
N THR A 90 15.57 8.50 -56.30
CA THR A 90 16.05 7.15 -56.66
C THR A 90 15.18 6.11 -55.98
N ARG A 91 14.49 5.29 -56.79
CA ARG A 91 13.72 4.16 -56.27
C ARG A 91 14.68 3.12 -55.69
N HIS A 92 14.42 2.65 -54.48
CA HIS A 92 15.24 1.60 -53.86
C HIS A 92 14.45 0.34 -53.50
N ALA A 93 13.13 0.40 -53.42
CA ALA A 93 12.29 -0.77 -53.20
C ALA A 93 10.84 -0.53 -53.67
N GLY A 94 10.08 -1.62 -53.83
CA GLY A 94 8.63 -1.59 -53.91
C GLY A 94 8.04 -2.98 -53.89
N HIS A 95 6.81 -3.10 -53.40
CA HIS A 95 6.07 -4.36 -53.28
C HIS A 95 4.56 -4.12 -53.35
N SER A 96 3.76 -5.16 -53.55
CA SER A 96 2.30 -5.07 -53.55
C SER A 96 1.70 -6.05 -52.54
N ASN A 97 0.63 -5.64 -51.87
CA ASN A 97 -0.13 -6.46 -50.93
C ASN A 97 -1.62 -6.10 -50.99
N ASP A 98 -2.51 -7.08 -51.06
CA ASP A 98 -3.99 -6.92 -51.08
C ASP A 98 -4.53 -5.81 -52.01
N GLY A 99 -4.00 -5.76 -53.24
CA GLY A 99 -4.41 -4.79 -54.26
C GLY A 99 -3.86 -3.37 -54.08
N VAL A 100 -2.98 -3.15 -53.08
CA VAL A 100 -2.25 -1.90 -52.88
C VAL A 100 -0.77 -2.12 -53.20
N SER A 101 -0.17 -1.21 -53.97
CA SER A 101 1.25 -1.21 -54.29
C SER A 101 1.98 -0.09 -53.54
N TYR A 102 3.13 -0.41 -52.97
CA TYR A 102 3.97 0.48 -52.18
C TYR A 102 5.28 0.72 -52.91
N GLU A 103 5.60 1.98 -53.16
CA GLU A 103 6.82 2.42 -53.85
C GLU A 103 7.70 3.25 -52.91
N TYR A 104 9.00 2.93 -52.84
CA TYR A 104 9.96 3.55 -51.92
C TYR A 104 11.11 4.25 -52.65
N PHE A 105 11.39 5.48 -52.26
CA PHE A 105 12.37 6.37 -52.87
C PHE A 105 13.31 6.96 -51.82
N ALA A 106 14.57 7.14 -52.20
CA ALA A 106 15.53 7.93 -51.47
C ALA A 106 15.84 9.21 -52.25
N GLN A 107 16.10 10.31 -51.55
CA GLN A 107 16.53 11.54 -52.19
C GLN A 107 17.96 11.41 -52.69
N THR A 108 18.21 11.86 -53.92
CA THR A 108 19.54 11.93 -54.51
C THR A 108 19.90 13.37 -54.82
N ILE A 109 21.11 13.78 -54.44
CA ILE A 109 21.68 15.10 -54.77
C ILE A 109 23.04 14.85 -55.45
N ASN A 110 23.23 15.36 -56.67
CA ASN A 110 24.45 15.15 -57.47
C ASN A 110 24.86 13.67 -57.64
N GLY A 111 23.88 12.77 -57.73
CA GLY A 111 24.13 11.32 -57.88
C GLY A 111 24.44 10.57 -56.58
N LEU A 112 24.37 11.24 -55.42
CA LEU A 112 24.56 10.63 -54.09
C LEU A 112 23.26 10.57 -53.30
N ILE A 113 22.99 9.43 -52.66
CA ILE A 113 21.82 9.23 -51.80
C ILE A 113 22.00 10.00 -50.49
N VAL A 114 20.95 10.71 -50.08
CA VAL A 114 20.82 11.37 -48.78
C VAL A 114 20.24 10.36 -47.79
N ALA A 115 21.06 9.84 -46.86
CA ALA A 115 20.69 8.69 -46.03
C ALA A 115 19.45 8.86 -45.12
N ASN A 116 19.08 10.08 -44.75
CA ASN A 116 17.94 10.38 -43.88
C ASN A 116 16.74 11.04 -44.61
N ALA A 117 16.76 11.11 -45.95
CA ALA A 117 15.70 11.69 -46.77
C ALA A 117 15.09 10.62 -47.68
N VAL A 118 13.93 10.09 -47.29
CA VAL A 118 13.24 8.98 -47.97
C VAL A 118 11.76 9.31 -48.17
N ALA A 119 11.09 8.58 -49.06
CA ALA A 119 9.66 8.69 -49.30
C ALA A 119 9.05 7.32 -49.63
N ASN A 120 7.80 7.12 -49.22
CA ASN A 120 6.99 5.97 -49.57
C ASN A 120 5.62 6.42 -50.11
N VAL A 121 5.11 5.74 -51.13
CA VAL A 121 3.81 6.04 -51.76
C VAL A 121 2.99 4.77 -51.87
N ALA A 122 1.75 4.79 -51.36
CA ALA A 122 0.80 3.69 -51.49
C ALA A 122 -0.21 3.99 -52.60
N ILE A 123 -0.37 3.06 -53.53
CA ILE A 123 -1.17 3.18 -54.74
C ILE A 123 -2.18 2.03 -54.81
N LYS A 124 -3.48 2.33 -54.87
CA LYS A 124 -4.56 1.35 -55.04
C LYS A 124 -5.36 1.70 -56.29
N ASP A 125 -5.62 0.71 -57.15
CA ASP A 125 -6.39 0.88 -58.40
C ASP A 125 -5.88 2.05 -59.28
N GLY A 126 -4.55 2.21 -59.33
CA GLY A 126 -3.89 3.27 -60.10
C GLY A 126 -3.97 4.67 -59.48
N LYS A 127 -4.48 4.82 -58.25
CA LYS A 127 -4.57 6.10 -57.53
C LYS A 127 -3.73 6.09 -56.25
N VAL A 128 -3.06 7.20 -55.93
CA VAL A 128 -2.32 7.35 -54.67
C VAL A 128 -3.31 7.50 -53.51
N VAL A 129 -3.30 6.54 -52.58
CA VAL A 129 -4.19 6.54 -51.39
C VAL A 129 -3.50 7.11 -50.16
N SER A 130 -2.16 7.05 -50.09
CA SER A 130 -1.37 7.76 -49.08
C SER A 130 0.09 7.92 -49.50
N TYR A 131 0.80 8.87 -48.88
CA TYR A 131 2.26 8.95 -48.97
C TYR A 131 2.88 9.44 -47.65
N GLY A 132 4.13 9.03 -47.43
CA GLY A 132 5.02 9.54 -46.40
C GLY A 132 6.33 10.04 -47.02
N ALA A 133 6.92 11.12 -46.53
CA ALA A 133 8.19 11.64 -47.06
C ALA A 133 8.96 12.51 -46.05
N SER A 134 10.29 12.40 -46.06
CA SER A 134 11.25 13.25 -45.32
C SER A 134 12.24 13.98 -46.27
N LEU A 135 11.81 14.25 -47.51
CA LEU A 135 12.64 14.87 -48.53
C LEU A 135 12.91 16.35 -48.23
N ILE A 136 14.12 16.82 -48.53
CA ILE A 136 14.56 18.19 -48.20
C ILE A 136 14.88 19.02 -49.45
N LYS A 137 14.73 20.35 -49.38
CA LYS A 137 15.34 21.28 -50.34
C LYS A 137 16.65 21.80 -49.74
N PRO A 138 17.83 21.27 -50.16
CA PRO A 138 19.10 21.66 -49.55
C PRO A 138 19.39 23.14 -49.82
N LYS A 139 19.74 23.90 -48.77
CA LYS A 139 20.14 25.31 -48.90
C LYS A 139 21.60 25.47 -49.32
N ASN A 140 22.49 24.58 -48.89
CA ASN A 140 23.93 24.54 -49.20
C ASN A 140 24.39 23.09 -49.39
N VAL A 141 25.27 22.83 -50.37
CA VAL A 141 25.89 21.51 -50.62
C VAL A 141 27.42 21.66 -50.57
N ALA A 142 28.11 20.90 -49.71
CA ALA A 142 29.56 20.99 -49.54
C ALA A 142 30.34 20.44 -50.75
N ALA A 143 31.62 20.84 -50.86
CA ALA A 143 32.52 20.54 -51.98
C ALA A 143 32.90 19.04 -52.10
N LYS A 144 33.46 18.68 -53.26
CA LYS A 144 33.47 17.33 -53.86
C LYS A 144 34.52 16.33 -53.32
N GLU A 145 35.56 16.76 -52.59
CA GLU A 145 36.74 15.91 -52.28
C GLU A 145 37.07 15.80 -50.77
N PRO A 146 37.11 14.60 -50.15
CA PRO A 146 37.43 14.43 -48.73
C PRO A 146 38.89 14.78 -48.40
N THR A 147 39.15 15.35 -47.22
CA THR A 147 40.50 15.75 -46.79
C THR A 147 41.16 14.82 -45.76
N LEU A 148 40.47 13.77 -45.30
CA LEU A 148 40.99 12.80 -44.32
C LEU A 148 41.36 11.43 -44.93
N ASN A 149 42.43 10.84 -44.39
CA ASN A 149 42.81 9.44 -44.61
C ASN A 149 41.91 8.50 -43.79
N TRP A 150 41.51 7.38 -44.39
CA TRP A 150 40.64 6.34 -43.83
C TRP A 150 41.13 5.73 -42.50
N GLU A 151 42.43 5.49 -42.32
CA GLU A 151 42.98 4.93 -41.07
C GLU A 151 42.76 5.87 -39.88
N ARG A 152 42.86 7.18 -40.15
CA ARG A 152 42.70 8.23 -39.14
C ARG A 152 41.24 8.41 -38.73
N ALA A 153 40.30 8.20 -39.67
CA ALA A 153 38.88 8.23 -39.37
C ALA A 153 38.42 7.06 -38.47
N ILE A 154 39.03 5.87 -38.62
CA ILE A 154 38.72 4.69 -37.79
C ILE A 154 39.26 4.88 -36.37
N LEU A 155 40.50 5.31 -36.22
CA LEU A 155 41.10 5.56 -34.90
C LEU A 155 40.31 6.60 -34.09
N TRP A 156 39.86 7.67 -34.76
CA TRP A 156 38.99 8.66 -34.12
C TRP A 156 37.61 8.12 -33.76
N ALA A 157 37.05 7.21 -34.56
CA ALA A 157 35.78 6.56 -34.25
C ALA A 157 35.91 5.68 -33.00
N GLU A 158 36.96 4.87 -32.92
CA GLU A 158 37.26 4.00 -31.77
C GLU A 158 37.49 4.81 -30.48
N GLU A 159 38.23 5.93 -30.57
CA GLU A 159 38.47 6.85 -29.45
C GLU A 159 37.18 7.55 -29.00
N ALA A 160 36.32 7.97 -29.93
CA ALA A 160 35.08 8.66 -29.62
C ALA A 160 34.03 7.76 -28.95
N VAL A 161 34.03 6.45 -29.25
CA VAL A 161 33.01 5.50 -28.79
C VAL A 161 33.47 4.45 -27.78
N GLY A 162 34.77 4.41 -27.45
CA GLY A 162 35.33 3.51 -26.44
C GLY A 162 35.29 2.00 -26.80
N GLY A 163 35.17 1.65 -28.08
CA GLY A 163 35.09 0.28 -28.60
C GLY A 163 36.24 -0.08 -29.56
N LYS A 164 36.40 -1.37 -29.91
CA LYS A 164 37.36 -1.84 -30.93
C LYS A 164 36.64 -2.37 -32.16
N TRP A 165 37.18 -2.07 -33.34
CA TRP A 165 36.66 -2.56 -34.61
C TRP A 165 36.76 -4.10 -34.75
N ASN A 166 35.64 -4.77 -35.04
CA ASN A 166 35.58 -6.21 -35.29
C ASN A 166 35.62 -6.52 -36.81
N GLN A 167 36.60 -7.32 -37.25
CA GLN A 167 36.78 -7.71 -38.66
C GLN A 167 35.87 -8.88 -39.07
N GLY A 168 35.03 -8.69 -40.09
CA GLY A 168 34.36 -9.76 -40.85
C GLY A 168 34.67 -9.66 -42.36
N PRO A 169 34.76 -10.80 -43.10
CA PRO A 169 35.55 -10.90 -44.32
C PRO A 169 34.89 -10.18 -45.48
N THR A 170 35.67 -9.43 -46.26
CA THR A 170 35.23 -9.06 -47.60
C THR A 170 36.41 -9.16 -48.56
N LYS A 171 36.36 -10.19 -49.40
CA LYS A 171 37.29 -10.42 -50.50
C LYS A 171 37.34 -9.19 -51.40
N LEU A 172 38.49 -8.52 -51.47
CA LEU A 172 38.79 -7.59 -52.55
C LEU A 172 39.12 -8.43 -53.80
N GLN A 173 38.31 -8.30 -54.86
CA GLN A 173 38.80 -8.55 -56.21
C GLN A 173 38.66 -7.27 -57.03
N VAL A 174 39.79 -6.84 -57.59
CA VAL A 174 39.95 -5.69 -58.47
C VAL A 174 39.72 -6.14 -59.91
N ARG A 175 38.95 -5.39 -60.69
CA ARG A 175 39.11 -5.34 -62.15
C ARG A 175 39.04 -3.90 -62.64
N GLN A 176 40.08 -3.49 -63.36
CA GLN A 176 40.20 -2.23 -64.09
C GLN A 176 39.33 -2.24 -65.35
N SER A 177 38.67 -1.11 -65.64
CA SER A 177 38.54 -0.59 -67.03
C SER A 177 38.15 0.90 -67.06
N VAL A 178 39.09 1.70 -67.55
CA VAL A 178 39.08 2.96 -68.35
C VAL A 178 37.89 3.94 -68.31
N ASN A 179 38.24 5.21 -67.98
CA ASN A 179 37.55 6.50 -68.22
C ASN A 179 36.10 6.69 -67.76
N ILE A 180 35.96 7.16 -66.52
CA ILE A 180 35.33 8.40 -66.02
C ILE A 180 35.69 8.44 -64.51
N CYS A 181 35.97 9.62 -63.93
CA CYS A 181 36.43 9.77 -62.54
C CYS A 181 35.68 8.86 -61.55
N ALA A 182 36.39 7.88 -61.01
CA ALA A 182 35.88 6.95 -60.02
C ALA A 182 35.84 7.61 -58.64
N PHE A 183 34.68 7.56 -57.97
CA PHE A 183 34.53 7.96 -56.58
C PHE A 183 35.11 6.91 -55.62
N THR A 184 35.79 7.41 -54.61
CA THR A 184 36.38 6.66 -53.50
C THR A 184 35.29 6.13 -52.55
N LYS A 185 35.48 4.89 -52.07
CA LYS A 185 34.58 4.10 -51.20
C LYS A 185 34.02 4.87 -49.99
N ALA A 186 32.71 4.77 -49.77
CA ALA A 186 32.10 4.84 -48.45
C ALA A 186 32.21 3.48 -47.75
N LEU A 187 32.61 3.43 -46.48
CA LEU A 187 32.49 2.22 -45.66
C LEU A 187 31.07 2.12 -45.08
N LEU A 188 30.29 1.16 -45.56
CA LEU A 188 29.14 0.59 -44.85
C LEU A 188 29.69 -0.51 -43.93
N ARG A 189 29.95 -0.24 -42.65
CA ARG A 189 30.28 -1.29 -41.66
C ARG A 189 29.75 -0.98 -40.27
N GLN A 190 29.20 -2.04 -39.68
CA GLN A 190 28.67 -2.14 -38.33
C GLN A 190 29.80 -2.21 -37.29
N TYR A 191 29.64 -1.52 -36.16
CA TYR A 191 30.52 -1.64 -34.99
C TYR A 191 29.76 -2.37 -33.88
N THR A 192 30.43 -3.27 -33.15
CA THR A 192 29.90 -3.89 -31.91
C THR A 192 30.53 -3.17 -30.72
N GLY A 193 29.72 -2.56 -29.86
CA GLY A 193 30.13 -1.94 -28.61
C GLY A 193 30.62 -3.00 -27.62
N LEU A 194 31.82 -2.82 -27.05
CA LEU A 194 32.47 -3.79 -26.15
C LEU A 194 31.97 -3.72 -24.69
N LYS A 195 31.14 -2.73 -24.33
CA LYS A 195 30.63 -2.57 -22.95
C LYS A 195 29.16 -2.92 -22.78
N ASP A 196 28.37 -2.82 -23.84
CA ASP A 196 26.90 -2.95 -23.83
C ASP A 196 26.39 -3.97 -24.87
N ASN A 197 27.28 -4.62 -25.63
CA ASN A 197 26.94 -5.49 -26.77
C ASN A 197 26.05 -4.80 -27.84
N SER A 198 25.95 -3.47 -27.84
CA SER A 198 25.10 -2.77 -28.80
C SER A 198 25.73 -2.74 -30.19
N TRP A 199 24.89 -2.81 -31.21
CA TRP A 199 25.31 -2.64 -32.60
C TRP A 199 25.15 -1.17 -32.96
N LYS A 200 26.22 -0.45 -33.28
CA LYS A 200 26.13 0.98 -33.68
C LYS A 200 26.71 1.22 -35.08
N GLN A 201 26.12 2.12 -35.86
CA GLN A 201 26.67 2.67 -37.10
C GLN A 201 27.00 4.15 -36.92
N LEU A 202 28.22 4.53 -37.24
CA LEU A 202 28.71 5.91 -37.10
C LEU A 202 28.79 6.59 -38.47
N TYR A 203 28.39 7.86 -38.53
CA TYR A 203 28.59 8.74 -39.68
C TYR A 203 29.59 9.83 -39.34
N ILE A 204 30.68 9.88 -40.10
CA ILE A 204 31.85 10.73 -39.81
C ILE A 204 32.05 11.71 -40.96
N ASP A 205 32.28 12.98 -40.63
CA ASP A 205 32.64 14.02 -41.59
C ASP A 205 34.01 13.72 -42.22
N ALA A 206 34.02 13.49 -43.53
CA ALA A 206 35.22 13.11 -44.26
C ALA A 206 36.28 14.24 -44.40
N HIS A 207 35.99 15.45 -43.92
CA HIS A 207 36.93 16.57 -43.92
C HIS A 207 37.59 16.83 -42.56
N ASN A 208 36.86 16.65 -41.47
CA ASN A 208 37.32 17.01 -40.12
C ASN A 208 37.17 15.91 -39.07
N GLY A 209 36.60 14.74 -39.42
CA GLY A 209 36.60 13.55 -38.58
C GLY A 209 35.59 13.61 -37.46
N LYS A 210 34.79 14.67 -37.38
CA LYS A 210 33.71 14.78 -36.40
C LYS A 210 32.64 13.76 -36.72
N VAL A 211 32.23 12.99 -35.72
CA VAL A 211 31.01 12.19 -35.79
C VAL A 211 29.84 13.15 -35.96
N ARG A 212 29.14 13.02 -37.09
CA ARG A 212 27.98 13.84 -37.44
C ARG A 212 26.67 13.16 -37.09
N ASN A 213 26.66 11.84 -37.04
CA ASN A 213 25.48 11.08 -36.64
C ASN A 213 25.88 9.67 -36.15
N VAL A 214 25.05 9.06 -35.31
CA VAL A 214 25.17 7.69 -34.80
C VAL A 214 23.81 7.03 -34.93
N VAL A 215 23.77 5.83 -35.49
CA VAL A 215 22.60 4.94 -35.48
C VAL A 215 22.89 3.86 -34.46
N ASP A 216 22.08 3.76 -33.43
CA ASP A 216 22.03 2.54 -32.64
C ASP A 216 21.09 1.55 -33.34
N PHE A 217 21.54 0.32 -33.52
CA PHE A 217 20.75 -0.78 -34.07
C PHE A 217 20.14 -1.65 -32.97
N VAL A 218 20.46 -1.40 -31.69
CA VAL A 218 19.67 -1.91 -30.58
C VAL A 218 18.53 -0.93 -30.34
N ALA A 219 17.30 -1.44 -30.31
CA ALA A 219 16.16 -0.62 -29.95
C ALA A 219 16.34 -0.14 -28.51
N GLU A 220 16.49 1.18 -28.35
CA GLU A 220 16.48 1.84 -27.04
C GLU A 220 15.19 1.47 -26.30
N HIS A 221 15.31 1.10 -25.03
CA HIS A 221 14.17 0.93 -24.16
C HIS A 221 13.50 2.28 -23.92
N SER A 222 12.21 2.37 -24.22
CA SER A 222 11.41 3.55 -23.91
C SER A 222 10.29 3.21 -22.94
N TYR A 223 10.03 4.10 -21.99
CA TYR A 223 9.02 3.90 -20.95
C TYR A 223 8.14 5.12 -20.87
N ARG A 224 6.82 4.95 -21.04
CA ARG A 224 5.87 6.03 -20.80
C ARG A 224 5.43 6.00 -19.35
N VAL A 225 5.93 6.92 -18.54
CA VAL A 225 5.83 6.88 -17.07
C VAL A 225 5.56 8.26 -16.48
N VAL A 226 5.17 8.28 -15.21
CA VAL A 226 5.25 9.47 -14.37
C VAL A 226 6.71 9.59 -13.92
N PRO A 227 7.44 10.65 -14.30
CA PRO A 227 8.87 10.76 -13.93
C PRO A 227 9.01 10.79 -12.42
N LEU A 228 10.13 10.26 -11.91
CA LEU A 228 10.34 10.08 -10.46
C LEU A 228 10.08 11.35 -9.64
N ASN A 229 10.42 12.53 -10.18
CA ASN A 229 10.23 13.80 -9.50
C ASN A 229 8.80 14.36 -9.56
N PHE A 230 7.82 13.62 -10.05
CA PHE A 230 6.41 13.96 -10.01
C PHE A 230 5.64 12.89 -9.25
N GLN A 231 4.64 13.31 -8.48
CA GLN A 231 3.83 12.40 -7.66
C GLN A 231 3.04 11.44 -8.52
N ASP A 232 2.42 11.97 -9.58
CA ASP A 232 1.28 11.28 -10.17
C ASP A 232 0.95 11.73 -11.61
N PRO A 233 0.07 10.98 -12.30
CA PRO A 233 -0.36 11.21 -13.68
C PRO A 233 -0.91 12.60 -13.99
N THR A 234 -1.52 13.28 -13.00
CA THR A 234 -2.15 14.59 -13.19
C THR A 234 -1.12 15.71 -13.31
N GLN A 235 0.10 15.48 -12.82
CA GLN A 235 1.18 16.43 -12.92
C GLN A 235 1.95 16.27 -14.22
N LYS A 236 2.36 15.03 -14.57
CA LYS A 236 3.15 14.76 -15.78
C LYS A 236 3.14 13.29 -16.21
N TYR A 237 3.07 13.07 -17.52
CA TYR A 237 3.54 11.85 -18.18
C TYR A 237 4.61 12.22 -19.19
N GLU A 238 5.67 11.42 -19.27
CA GLU A 238 6.66 11.55 -20.34
C GLU A 238 7.15 10.18 -20.80
N ILE A 239 7.76 10.18 -21.99
CA ILE A 239 8.49 9.01 -22.49
C ILE A 239 9.95 9.21 -22.09
N VAL A 240 10.45 8.31 -21.24
CA VAL A 240 11.85 8.28 -20.82
C VAL A 240 12.55 7.21 -21.63
N HIS A 241 13.68 7.57 -22.24
CA HIS A 241 14.50 6.67 -23.06
C HIS A 241 15.75 6.26 -22.29
N GLU A 242 16.04 4.96 -22.25
CA GLU A 242 17.21 4.36 -21.59
C GLU A 242 17.48 4.91 -20.17
N PRO A 243 16.52 4.83 -19.23
CA PRO A 243 16.68 5.33 -17.87
C PRO A 243 17.62 4.49 -16.99
N ALA A 244 18.03 3.30 -17.42
CA ALA A 244 18.85 2.39 -16.61
C ALA A 244 20.27 2.94 -16.40
N ASP A 245 20.75 2.93 -15.16
CA ASP A 245 22.14 3.23 -14.88
C ASP A 245 22.98 1.96 -15.03
N TYR A 246 23.62 1.80 -16.18
CA TYR A 246 24.47 0.66 -16.50
C TYR A 246 25.74 0.54 -15.63
N SER A 247 26.08 1.53 -14.80
CA SER A 247 27.15 1.39 -13.80
C SER A 247 26.71 0.59 -12.57
N VAL A 248 25.41 0.62 -12.26
CA VAL A 248 24.77 -0.10 -11.15
C VAL A 248 24.10 -1.37 -11.68
N SER A 249 23.12 -1.18 -12.57
CA SER A 249 22.40 -2.22 -13.29
C SER A 249 23.21 -2.66 -14.52
N GLN A 250 24.29 -3.42 -14.30
CA GLN A 250 25.32 -3.73 -15.31
C GLN A 250 24.82 -4.33 -16.63
N SER A 251 23.64 -4.96 -16.62
CA SER A 251 23.01 -5.55 -17.81
C SER A 251 21.64 -4.92 -18.12
N GLY A 252 21.40 -3.71 -17.61
CA GLY A 252 20.12 -3.03 -17.70
C GLY A 252 19.05 -3.64 -16.79
N TRP A 253 17.87 -3.02 -16.78
CA TRP A 253 16.77 -3.44 -15.91
C TRP A 253 16.07 -4.72 -16.37
N HIS A 254 16.28 -5.14 -17.61
CA HIS A 254 15.58 -6.26 -18.25
C HIS A 254 16.37 -7.56 -18.31
N TYR A 255 17.46 -7.69 -17.56
CA TYR A 255 18.32 -8.86 -17.54
C TYR A 255 18.12 -9.70 -16.29
N THR A 256 17.94 -11.02 -16.43
CA THR A 256 17.88 -11.95 -15.29
C THR A 256 18.37 -13.34 -15.68
N GLY A 257 19.15 -13.99 -14.82
CA GLY A 257 19.55 -15.40 -15.00
C GLY A 257 20.33 -15.66 -16.30
N GLY A 258 21.18 -14.72 -16.73
CA GLY A 258 21.99 -14.88 -17.95
C GLY A 258 21.29 -14.51 -19.26
N LYS A 259 20.07 -13.98 -19.21
CA LYS A 259 19.26 -13.71 -20.42
C LYS A 259 18.55 -12.36 -20.32
N ASP A 260 18.48 -11.67 -21.46
CA ASP A 260 17.60 -10.53 -21.64
C ASP A 260 16.14 -10.98 -21.69
N THR A 261 15.26 -10.18 -21.11
CA THR A 261 13.82 -10.36 -21.16
C THR A 261 13.18 -9.16 -21.84
N THR A 262 12.09 -9.39 -22.55
CA THR A 262 11.28 -8.30 -23.12
C THR A 262 10.13 -7.91 -22.18
N GLN A 263 10.12 -8.42 -20.95
CA GLN A 263 9.04 -8.26 -19.98
C GLN A 263 9.45 -7.26 -18.89
N THR A 264 8.51 -6.70 -18.14
CA THR A 264 8.78 -5.91 -16.91
C THR A 264 9.35 -6.77 -15.77
N SER A 265 10.51 -7.36 -16.03
CA SER A 265 11.23 -8.34 -15.21
C SER A 265 12.72 -8.24 -15.49
N GLY A 266 13.51 -8.23 -14.42
CA GLY A 266 14.96 -8.37 -14.50
C GLY A 266 15.57 -8.58 -13.12
N ASN A 267 16.80 -8.08 -12.97
CA ASN A 267 17.65 -8.37 -11.82
C ASN A 267 17.13 -7.74 -10.53
N ASN A 268 16.62 -6.51 -10.59
CA ASN A 268 16.26 -5.74 -9.41
C ASN A 268 14.79 -5.96 -9.01
N ALA A 269 13.92 -6.13 -10.01
CA ALA A 269 12.49 -6.29 -9.79
C ALA A 269 11.81 -7.16 -10.86
N ILE A 270 10.67 -7.73 -10.48
CA ILE A 270 9.68 -8.31 -11.38
C ILE A 270 8.31 -7.73 -11.03
N VAL A 271 7.62 -7.20 -12.05
CA VAL A 271 6.29 -6.63 -11.89
C VAL A 271 5.26 -7.50 -12.59
N TYR A 272 4.20 -7.85 -11.88
CA TYR A 272 3.13 -8.69 -12.38
C TYR A 272 1.79 -8.20 -11.85
N LYS A 273 0.70 -8.78 -12.38
CA LYS A 273 -0.64 -8.62 -11.81
C LYS A 273 -0.99 -9.91 -11.09
N TYR A 274 -1.31 -9.86 -9.81
CA TYR A 274 -1.75 -11.01 -9.04
C TYR A 274 -3.27 -11.15 -9.08
N CYS A 275 -3.75 -12.23 -9.68
CA CYS A 275 -5.16 -12.62 -9.70
C CYS A 275 -5.30 -13.91 -8.88
N ARG A 276 -6.11 -13.94 -7.81
CA ARG A 276 -6.29 -15.13 -6.97
C ARG A 276 -6.78 -16.34 -7.78
N PRO A 277 -6.08 -17.49 -7.79
CA PRO A 277 -6.69 -18.80 -7.96
C PRO A 277 -7.05 -19.39 -6.58
N ASN A 278 -7.89 -20.42 -6.57
CA ASN A 278 -8.47 -21.09 -5.40
C ASN A 278 -7.54 -21.39 -4.19
N LEU A 279 -8.16 -21.55 -3.00
CA LEU A 279 -7.61 -21.72 -1.64
C LEU A 279 -6.84 -23.04 -1.36
N SER A 280 -5.83 -23.41 -2.15
CA SER A 280 -4.88 -24.47 -1.76
C SER A 280 -3.46 -24.17 -2.26
N PRO A 281 -2.42 -24.46 -1.45
CA PRO A 281 -1.15 -23.74 -1.47
C PRO A 281 -0.30 -24.00 -2.71
N PRO A 282 0.51 -23.02 -3.17
CA PRO A 282 1.28 -23.17 -4.39
C PRO A 282 2.52 -24.05 -4.15
N TYR A 283 2.66 -25.08 -4.98
CA TYR A 283 3.97 -25.44 -5.52
C TYR A 283 4.23 -24.51 -6.71
N ILE A 284 5.47 -24.07 -6.86
CA ILE A 284 5.94 -23.29 -8.01
C ILE A 284 5.60 -24.06 -9.29
N ASP A 285 5.05 -23.35 -10.29
CA ASP A 285 4.52 -23.78 -11.59
C ASP A 285 3.12 -24.44 -11.60
N GLU A 286 2.06 -23.61 -11.55
CA GLU A 286 0.86 -23.69 -12.42
C GLU A 286 -0.19 -22.62 -12.04
N LEU A 287 -0.22 -21.51 -12.79
CA LEU A 287 -1.18 -20.40 -12.65
C LEU A 287 -2.25 -20.46 -13.75
N ASN A 288 -3.46 -20.90 -13.41
CA ASN A 288 -4.57 -21.00 -14.39
C ASN A 288 -5.53 -19.78 -14.43
N CYS A 289 -5.06 -18.61 -13.98
CA CYS A 289 -5.22 -17.34 -14.69
C CYS A 289 -3.83 -16.71 -14.56
N VAL A 290 -3.05 -16.78 -15.63
CA VAL A 290 -1.58 -16.71 -15.56
C VAL A 290 -1.14 -15.47 -14.76
N ASN A 291 -0.21 -15.62 -13.78
CA ASN A 291 0.64 -14.50 -13.31
C ASN A 291 1.40 -14.06 -14.55
N THR A 292 0.74 -13.26 -15.35
CA THR A 292 1.27 -12.91 -16.63
C THR A 292 2.18 -11.74 -16.37
N THR A 293 3.46 -11.95 -16.63
CA THR A 293 4.37 -10.88 -17.05
C THR A 293 3.97 -10.35 -18.45
N THR A 294 2.69 -10.44 -18.84
CA THR A 294 2.13 -10.24 -20.21
C THR A 294 2.51 -8.92 -20.82
N GLN A 295 2.98 -7.99 -20.01
CA GLN A 295 3.59 -6.80 -20.50
C GLN A 295 4.99 -7.12 -21.05
N SER A 296 5.02 -7.60 -22.30
CA SER A 296 6.25 -7.75 -23.09
C SER A 296 6.29 -6.79 -24.27
N SER A 297 7.44 -6.18 -24.53
CA SER A 297 7.69 -5.40 -25.75
C SER A 297 8.86 -6.00 -26.53
N PRO A 298 8.60 -6.74 -27.64
CA PRO A 298 9.65 -7.35 -28.46
C PRO A 298 10.65 -6.35 -29.05
N ASP A 299 10.23 -5.09 -29.14
CA ASP A 299 10.92 -3.95 -29.72
C ASP A 299 11.35 -2.93 -28.66
N ASN A 300 11.38 -3.33 -27.38
CA ASN A 300 11.81 -2.55 -26.22
C ASN A 300 11.00 -1.26 -25.95
N ASN A 301 9.88 -1.07 -26.65
CA ASN A 301 8.98 0.06 -26.46
C ASN A 301 7.90 -0.25 -25.41
N TYR A 302 8.04 0.28 -24.21
CA TYR A 302 7.07 0.18 -23.10
C TYR A 302 6.21 1.45 -22.96
N GLU A 303 5.81 2.05 -24.07
CA GLU A 303 5.01 3.28 -24.08
C GLU A 303 3.50 3.01 -24.02
N TYR A 304 3.00 2.53 -22.88
CA TYR A 304 1.57 2.29 -22.68
C TYR A 304 0.88 3.57 -22.21
N PRO A 305 0.02 4.20 -23.03
CA PRO A 305 -0.68 5.40 -22.61
C PRO A 305 -1.71 5.05 -21.55
N GLN A 306 -1.61 5.64 -20.37
CA GLN A 306 -2.68 5.61 -19.39
C GLN A 306 -3.88 6.42 -19.93
N ASN A 307 -5.07 5.83 -19.87
CA ASN A 307 -6.33 6.48 -20.20
C ASN A 307 -7.12 6.71 -18.90
N PRO A 308 -7.17 7.94 -18.37
CA PRO A 308 -7.89 8.24 -17.14
C PRO A 308 -9.40 8.10 -17.27
N ASP A 309 -9.95 8.07 -18.48
CA ASP A 309 -11.39 7.92 -18.74
C ASP A 309 -11.83 6.44 -18.80
N LYS A 310 -10.91 5.49 -18.61
CA LYS A 310 -11.21 4.05 -18.58
C LYS A 310 -10.87 3.46 -17.22
N GLU A 311 -11.59 2.42 -16.84
CA GLU A 311 -11.36 1.67 -15.59
C GLU A 311 -9.91 1.20 -15.45
N PRO A 312 -9.22 1.41 -14.31
CA PRO A 312 -7.82 0.99 -14.14
C PRO A 312 -7.55 -0.48 -14.44
N THR A 313 -8.55 -1.35 -14.31
CA THR A 313 -8.47 -2.78 -14.57
C THR A 313 -8.51 -3.15 -16.05
N ASN A 314 -8.60 -2.18 -16.97
CA ASN A 314 -8.44 -2.46 -18.40
C ASN A 314 -6.96 -2.70 -18.75
N ASP A 315 -6.70 -3.55 -19.75
CA ASP A 315 -5.33 -3.98 -20.10
C ASP A 315 -4.37 -2.81 -20.37
N GLN A 316 -4.84 -1.75 -21.03
CA GLN A 316 -4.03 -0.56 -21.32
C GLN A 316 -3.58 0.15 -20.03
N ASN A 317 -4.46 0.33 -19.04
CA ASN A 317 -4.12 0.96 -17.77
C ASN A 317 -3.32 0.04 -16.85
N ILE A 318 -3.58 -1.27 -16.85
CA ILE A 318 -2.77 -2.27 -16.15
C ILE A 318 -1.33 -2.21 -16.65
N ASN A 319 -1.14 -2.14 -17.98
CA ASN A 319 0.20 -2.09 -18.56
C ASN A 319 0.92 -0.78 -18.21
N ALA A 320 0.21 0.35 -18.20
CA ALA A 320 0.78 1.61 -17.72
C ALA A 320 1.21 1.52 -16.23
N ALA A 321 0.38 0.92 -15.37
CA ALA A 321 0.69 0.70 -13.96
C ALA A 321 1.91 -0.22 -13.75
N ARG A 322 1.99 -1.33 -14.50
CA ARG A 322 3.14 -2.25 -14.46
C ARG A 322 4.43 -1.55 -14.86
N VAL A 323 4.40 -0.79 -15.95
CA VAL A 323 5.56 -0.07 -16.47
C VAL A 323 5.99 1.04 -15.52
N ASN A 324 5.05 1.78 -14.93
CA ASN A 324 5.36 2.82 -13.95
C ASN A 324 6.01 2.22 -12.69
N ALA A 325 5.42 1.18 -12.09
CA ALA A 325 6.00 0.53 -10.92
C ALA A 325 7.38 -0.08 -11.23
N PHE A 326 7.56 -0.71 -12.40
CA PHE A 326 8.85 -1.25 -12.83
C PHE A 326 9.90 -0.15 -12.94
N TYR A 327 9.55 0.98 -13.55
CA TYR A 327 10.43 2.14 -13.68
C TYR A 327 10.82 2.72 -12.32
N ILE A 328 9.85 2.99 -11.43
CA ILE A 328 10.14 3.63 -10.13
C ILE A 328 10.98 2.72 -9.23
N VAL A 329 10.67 1.42 -9.16
CA VAL A 329 11.42 0.48 -8.33
C VAL A 329 12.87 0.34 -8.82
N ASN A 330 13.08 0.23 -10.14
CA ASN A 330 14.44 0.15 -10.68
C ASN A 330 15.20 1.49 -10.55
N ALA A 331 14.53 2.64 -10.75
CA ALA A 331 15.15 3.95 -10.57
C ALA A 331 15.59 4.14 -9.10
N MET A 332 14.73 3.80 -8.14
CA MET A 332 15.07 3.88 -6.72
C MET A 332 16.16 2.88 -6.32
N HIS A 333 16.18 1.68 -6.92
CA HIS A 333 17.31 0.75 -6.77
C HIS A 333 18.62 1.41 -7.19
N ASP A 334 18.69 1.94 -8.41
CA ASP A 334 19.91 2.53 -8.95
C ASP A 334 20.35 3.76 -8.11
N ILE A 335 19.40 4.62 -7.72
CA ILE A 335 19.66 5.78 -6.85
C ILE A 335 20.20 5.35 -5.50
N THR A 336 19.52 4.46 -4.78
CA THR A 336 19.94 4.05 -3.43
C THR A 336 21.24 3.26 -3.44
N TYR A 337 21.57 2.56 -4.53
CA TYR A 337 22.87 1.91 -4.71
C TYR A 337 24.02 2.92 -4.67
N HIS A 338 23.90 4.07 -5.36
CA HIS A 338 24.92 5.13 -5.32
C HIS A 338 25.15 5.71 -3.93
N TYR A 339 24.13 5.64 -3.06
CA TYR A 339 24.22 6.13 -1.69
C TYR A 339 24.63 5.05 -0.66
N GLY A 340 24.76 3.79 -1.08
CA GLY A 340 25.33 2.71 -0.26
C GLY A 340 24.49 1.44 -0.14
N PHE A 341 23.28 1.39 -0.70
CA PHE A 341 22.43 0.19 -0.70
C PHE A 341 22.84 -0.78 -1.82
N THR A 342 24.00 -1.41 -1.61
CA THR A 342 24.66 -2.35 -2.52
C THR A 342 24.41 -3.80 -2.12
N GLU A 343 24.93 -4.76 -2.88
CA GLU A 343 24.77 -6.20 -2.60
C GLU A 343 25.35 -6.57 -1.22
N ASN A 344 26.52 -6.03 -0.87
CA ASN A 344 27.11 -6.22 0.47
C ASN A 344 26.33 -5.53 1.60
N ALA A 345 25.52 -4.54 1.24
CA ALA A 345 24.61 -3.85 2.14
C ALA A 345 23.16 -4.36 2.00
N TYR A 346 23.00 -5.60 1.54
CA TYR A 346 21.76 -6.39 1.57
C TYR A 346 20.66 -5.83 0.66
N ASN A 347 21.03 -5.31 -0.51
CA ASN A 347 20.06 -4.86 -1.51
C ASN A 347 19.24 -6.01 -2.11
N PHE A 348 18.27 -5.67 -2.96
CA PHE A 348 17.40 -6.65 -3.61
C PHE A 348 17.85 -6.89 -5.05
N GLN A 349 18.50 -8.01 -5.29
CA GLN A 349 18.98 -8.41 -6.61
C GLN A 349 18.87 -9.93 -6.80
N ASN A 350 18.46 -10.37 -7.99
CA ASN A 350 18.45 -11.79 -8.30
C ASN A 350 19.88 -12.35 -8.39
N ASP A 351 20.74 -11.66 -9.14
CA ASP A 351 22.17 -11.94 -9.26
C ASP A 351 22.98 -10.76 -8.68
N ASN A 352 23.91 -11.09 -7.80
CA ASN A 352 24.79 -10.13 -7.13
C ASN A 352 26.15 -9.99 -7.85
N PHE A 353 26.36 -10.70 -8.96
CA PHE A 353 27.57 -10.64 -9.78
C PHE A 353 28.86 -10.92 -9.00
N GLY A 354 28.76 -11.72 -7.93
CA GLY A 354 29.87 -12.03 -7.03
C GLY A 354 30.36 -10.85 -6.18
N LYS A 355 29.60 -9.75 -6.10
CA LYS A 355 29.96 -8.58 -5.29
C LYS A 355 29.68 -8.76 -3.79
N GLY A 356 28.96 -9.82 -3.42
CA GLY A 356 28.67 -10.23 -2.04
C GLY A 356 27.18 -10.14 -1.70
N GLY A 357 26.81 -10.16 -0.42
CA GLY A 357 25.41 -10.36 0.01
C GLY A 357 24.84 -11.72 -0.40
N LYS A 358 23.52 -11.87 -0.31
CA LYS A 358 22.78 -13.04 -0.83
C LYS A 358 21.78 -12.61 -1.89
N GLY A 359 21.96 -13.10 -3.12
CA GLY A 359 21.03 -12.85 -4.21
C GLY A 359 19.76 -13.73 -4.13
N GLU A 360 19.09 -13.88 -5.27
CA GLU A 360 17.76 -14.51 -5.42
C GLU A 360 16.66 -13.78 -4.65
N ASP A 361 16.81 -12.46 -4.49
CA ASP A 361 15.94 -11.67 -3.63
C ASP A 361 15.41 -10.38 -4.25
N ARG A 362 15.40 -10.30 -5.58
CA ARG A 362 14.75 -9.21 -6.32
C ARG A 362 13.35 -8.89 -5.82
N ILE A 363 12.93 -7.63 -5.97
CA ILE A 363 11.61 -7.18 -5.52
C ILE A 363 10.52 -7.77 -6.41
N GLN A 364 9.56 -8.44 -5.80
CA GLN A 364 8.33 -8.90 -6.45
C GLN A 364 7.24 -7.86 -6.24
N VAL A 365 6.80 -7.22 -7.32
CA VAL A 365 5.76 -6.19 -7.27
C VAL A 365 4.49 -6.72 -7.90
N SER A 366 3.43 -6.76 -7.11
CA SER A 366 2.09 -7.06 -7.59
C SER A 366 1.31 -5.77 -7.73
N VAL A 367 0.95 -5.40 -8.96
CA VAL A 367 0.05 -4.27 -9.22
C VAL A 367 -1.39 -4.71 -9.24
N GLN A 368 -2.28 -3.85 -8.73
CA GLN A 368 -3.70 -4.17 -8.55
C GLN A 368 -3.91 -5.47 -7.77
N ASP A 369 -3.11 -5.67 -6.73
CA ASP A 369 -3.09 -6.91 -5.96
C ASP A 369 -4.43 -7.14 -5.25
N GLY A 370 -5.08 -8.27 -5.54
CA GLY A 370 -6.40 -8.60 -4.99
C GLY A 370 -6.41 -9.08 -3.52
N SER A 371 -5.31 -8.97 -2.78
CA SER A 371 -5.27 -9.20 -1.34
C SER A 371 -5.75 -7.99 -0.52
N GLY A 372 -5.75 -6.80 -1.11
CA GLY A 372 -6.18 -5.56 -0.45
C GLY A 372 -6.70 -4.50 -1.43
N ALA A 373 -7.16 -3.38 -0.87
CA ALA A 373 -7.55 -2.15 -1.56
C ALA A 373 -7.02 -0.96 -0.74
N GLU A 374 -6.78 0.20 -1.34
CA GLU A 374 -6.64 1.49 -0.62
C GLU A 374 -5.46 1.58 0.33
N ASN A 375 -4.45 0.85 -0.04
CA ASN A 375 -3.17 0.88 0.60
C ASN A 375 -2.12 0.43 -0.42
N ALA A 376 -0.89 0.30 0.05
CA ALA A 376 0.08 -0.61 -0.49
C ALA A 376 0.76 -1.29 0.71
N ASN A 377 1.60 -2.29 0.46
CA ASN A 377 2.51 -2.78 1.50
C ASN A 377 3.78 -3.37 0.90
N PHE A 378 4.82 -3.40 1.71
CA PHE A 378 6.08 -4.08 1.41
C PHE A 378 6.45 -5.06 2.51
N ALA A 379 6.55 -6.34 2.17
CA ALA A 379 7.13 -7.34 3.04
C ALA A 379 8.64 -7.44 2.84
N THR A 380 9.40 -7.21 3.92
CA THR A 380 10.87 -7.25 3.91
C THR A 380 11.42 -8.42 4.71
N PRO A 381 11.54 -9.62 4.11
CA PRO A 381 12.24 -10.73 4.74
C PRO A 381 13.77 -10.48 4.79
N PRO A 382 14.54 -11.33 5.51
CA PRO A 382 15.99 -11.25 5.54
C PRO A 382 16.66 -11.30 4.15
N ASP A 383 17.92 -10.88 4.08
CA ASP A 383 18.77 -10.96 2.88
C ASP A 383 18.78 -12.36 2.24
N GLY A 384 18.64 -12.41 0.91
CA GLY A 384 18.48 -13.66 0.16
C GLY A 384 17.05 -14.21 0.09
N GLN A 385 16.04 -13.42 0.51
CA GLN A 385 14.63 -13.72 0.30
C GLN A 385 13.93 -12.53 -0.41
N PRO A 386 13.14 -12.78 -1.48
CA PRO A 386 12.50 -11.71 -2.24
C PRO A 386 11.66 -10.76 -1.39
N GLY A 387 11.87 -9.45 -1.55
CA GLY A 387 10.93 -8.45 -1.06
C GLY A 387 9.61 -8.53 -1.82
N GLN A 388 8.48 -8.38 -1.14
CA GLN A 388 7.16 -8.42 -1.79
C GLN A 388 6.45 -7.07 -1.61
N MET A 389 6.37 -6.31 -2.69
CA MET A 389 5.56 -5.10 -2.79
C MET A 389 4.19 -5.45 -3.35
N ARG A 390 3.13 -4.93 -2.73
CA ARG A 390 1.76 -5.05 -3.22
C ARG A 390 1.14 -3.68 -3.34
N MET A 391 0.84 -3.29 -4.57
CA MET A 391 0.18 -2.04 -4.90
C MET A 391 -1.30 -2.32 -5.11
N PHE A 392 -2.16 -1.66 -4.33
CA PHE A 392 -3.60 -1.87 -4.42
C PHE A 392 -4.29 -0.79 -5.25
N LEU A 393 -5.51 -1.10 -5.67
CA LEU A 393 -6.41 -0.09 -6.24
C LEU A 393 -6.98 0.78 -5.13
N TRP A 394 -7.04 2.09 -5.39
CA TRP A 394 -7.69 3.10 -4.57
C TRP A 394 -9.00 3.48 -5.25
N VAL A 395 -10.03 2.78 -4.82
CA VAL A 395 -11.41 2.80 -5.25
C VAL A 395 -12.24 3.97 -4.65
N SER A 396 -11.75 4.72 -3.66
CA SER A 396 -12.38 5.78 -2.86
C SER A 396 -12.67 7.05 -3.63
N THR A 397 -11.95 7.24 -4.73
CA THR A 397 -12.04 8.41 -5.59
C THR A 397 -13.20 8.26 -6.59
N ALA A 398 -13.65 9.35 -7.22
CA ALA A 398 -14.80 9.28 -8.16
C ALA A 398 -14.51 8.40 -9.39
N LEU A 399 -13.24 8.33 -9.79
CA LEU A 399 -12.67 7.34 -10.71
C LEU A 399 -11.71 6.49 -9.89
N ILE A 400 -11.74 5.16 -9.98
CA ILE A 400 -10.76 4.29 -9.32
C ILE A 400 -9.35 4.71 -9.76
N ARG A 401 -8.40 4.78 -8.83
CA ARG A 401 -7.00 5.13 -9.06
C ARG A 401 -6.11 3.93 -8.72
N ASP A 402 -4.99 3.84 -9.41
CA ASP A 402 -4.01 2.77 -9.21
C ASP A 402 -2.82 3.33 -8.44
N SER A 403 -2.50 2.77 -7.27
CA SER A 403 -1.34 3.25 -6.49
C SER A 403 0.00 2.97 -7.17
N ALA A 404 0.06 2.04 -8.12
CA ALA A 404 1.27 1.83 -8.93
C ALA A 404 1.60 3.04 -9.83
N LEU A 405 0.65 3.96 -10.04
CA LEU A 405 0.85 5.22 -10.76
C LEU A 405 1.19 6.41 -9.84
N GLN A 406 1.16 6.20 -8.52
CA GLN A 406 1.45 7.20 -7.49
C GLN A 406 2.88 6.97 -6.98
N ASN A 407 3.83 7.74 -7.47
CA ASN A 407 5.26 7.52 -7.26
C ASN A 407 5.66 7.61 -5.78
N ASP A 408 5.13 8.57 -5.02
CA ASP A 408 5.45 8.71 -3.59
C ASP A 408 5.06 7.45 -2.77
N ILE A 409 3.97 6.75 -3.11
CA ILE A 409 3.61 5.47 -2.49
C ILE A 409 4.57 4.36 -2.92
N VAL A 410 4.91 4.24 -4.21
CA VAL A 410 5.86 3.20 -4.65
C VAL A 410 7.24 3.40 -4.00
N VAL A 411 7.69 4.65 -3.87
CA VAL A 411 8.94 5.02 -3.17
C VAL A 411 8.83 4.73 -1.66
N HIS A 412 7.69 5.05 -1.04
CA HIS A 412 7.41 4.73 0.36
C HIS A 412 7.55 3.22 0.62
N GLU A 413 6.88 2.39 -0.17
CA GLU A 413 6.95 0.93 -0.03
C GLU A 413 8.37 0.39 -0.30
N PHE A 414 9.06 0.89 -1.32
CA PHE A 414 10.45 0.52 -1.58
C PHE A 414 11.36 0.81 -0.37
N THR A 415 11.12 1.94 0.30
CA THR A 415 11.94 2.38 1.43
C THR A 415 11.72 1.54 2.69
N HIS A 416 10.56 0.91 2.87
CA HIS A 416 10.41 -0.14 3.89
C HIS A 416 11.39 -1.29 3.63
N GLY A 417 11.59 -1.69 2.38
CA GLY A 417 12.61 -2.64 1.96
C GLY A 417 14.02 -2.22 2.38
N VAL A 418 14.43 -1.00 2.01
CA VAL A 418 15.77 -0.46 2.33
C VAL A 418 15.99 -0.39 3.84
N SER A 419 15.10 0.29 4.56
CA SER A 419 15.26 0.55 5.99
C SER A 419 15.27 -0.73 6.83
N ASN A 420 14.43 -1.73 6.52
CA ASN A 420 14.40 -3.02 7.21
C ASN A 420 15.61 -3.92 6.85
N ARG A 421 16.11 -3.88 5.61
CA ARG A 421 17.31 -4.63 5.21
C ARG A 421 18.56 -4.07 5.89
N MET A 422 18.75 -2.75 5.84
CA MET A 422 19.98 -2.13 6.36
C MET A 422 20.00 -2.11 7.89
N THR A 423 18.87 -1.83 8.55
CA THR A 423 18.83 -1.79 10.02
C THR A 423 19.07 -3.19 10.60
N GLY A 424 20.14 -3.32 11.38
CA GLY A 424 20.51 -4.60 12.00
C GLY A 424 21.15 -5.61 11.04
N GLY A 425 21.54 -5.21 9.83
CA GLY A 425 22.50 -5.96 9.01
C GLY A 425 21.94 -7.14 8.21
N GLY A 426 20.81 -6.95 7.52
CA GLY A 426 20.21 -7.92 6.61
C GLY A 426 19.16 -8.83 7.27
N THR A 427 18.70 -8.50 8.47
CA THR A 427 17.76 -9.36 9.23
C THR A 427 16.29 -9.18 8.82
N GLY A 428 15.89 -8.02 8.31
CA GLY A 428 14.49 -7.67 8.09
C GLY A 428 13.63 -7.56 9.37
N GLY A 429 14.24 -7.70 10.55
CA GLY A 429 13.51 -7.88 11.83
C GLY A 429 13.78 -6.81 12.88
N CYS A 430 14.44 -5.70 12.50
CA CYS A 430 14.93 -4.70 13.44
C CYS A 430 14.11 -3.41 13.51
N LEU A 431 12.96 -3.32 12.85
CA LEU A 431 11.99 -2.23 13.01
C LEU A 431 10.63 -2.76 13.47
N GLN A 432 10.62 -3.51 14.58
CA GLN A 432 9.47 -4.31 15.03
C GLN A 432 8.82 -3.83 16.34
N ALA A 433 9.55 -3.13 17.20
CA ALA A 433 8.98 -2.41 18.34
C ALA A 433 8.12 -1.24 17.86
N THR A 434 7.07 -0.85 18.61
CA THR A 434 6.12 0.18 18.17
C THR A 434 6.78 1.49 17.75
N GLU A 435 7.77 1.99 18.50
CA GLU A 435 8.48 3.22 18.14
C GLU A 435 9.37 3.04 16.91
N ALA A 436 10.09 1.91 16.83
CA ALA A 436 10.97 1.58 15.70
C ALA A 436 10.20 1.38 14.38
N SER A 437 9.06 0.69 14.42
CA SER A 437 8.18 0.56 13.26
C SER A 437 7.66 1.93 12.80
N GLY A 438 7.35 2.83 13.74
CA GLY A 438 6.93 4.19 13.39
C GLY A 438 8.04 5.02 12.75
N LEU A 439 9.30 4.84 13.18
CA LEU A 439 10.43 5.41 12.43
C LEU A 439 10.47 4.86 10.99
N GLY A 440 10.20 3.56 10.81
CA GLY A 440 10.00 2.90 9.51
C GLY A 440 9.10 3.70 8.56
N GLU A 441 7.89 3.99 9.00
CA GLU A 441 6.91 4.81 8.26
C GLU A 441 7.44 6.21 7.92
N GLY A 442 8.11 6.85 8.89
CA GLY A 442 8.63 8.21 8.70
C GLY A 442 9.83 8.29 7.75
N TRP A 443 10.68 7.26 7.71
CA TRP A 443 11.77 7.17 6.73
C TRP A 443 11.21 6.97 5.32
N SER A 444 10.18 6.14 5.18
CA SER A 444 9.53 5.90 3.89
C SER A 444 8.90 7.17 3.32
N ASP A 445 8.18 7.95 4.13
CA ASP A 445 7.67 9.26 3.72
C ASP A 445 8.79 10.26 3.42
N ALA A 446 9.85 10.28 4.21
CA ALA A 446 10.97 11.19 4.01
C ALA A 446 11.77 10.87 2.74
N MET A 447 11.88 9.60 2.33
CA MET A 447 12.50 9.24 1.05
C MET A 447 11.65 9.70 -0.13
N ALA A 448 10.32 9.54 -0.03
CA ALA A 448 9.40 10.06 -1.04
C ALA A 448 9.50 11.59 -1.18
N ASP A 449 9.54 12.32 -0.06
CA ASP A 449 9.70 13.78 -0.03
C ASP A 449 10.93 14.28 -0.82
N ILE A 450 12.10 13.63 -0.65
CA ILE A 450 13.33 13.99 -1.38
C ILE A 450 13.11 13.95 -2.89
N THR A 451 12.37 12.96 -3.39
CA THR A 451 12.23 12.73 -4.83
C THR A 451 11.54 13.90 -5.54
N GLU A 452 10.81 14.74 -4.82
CA GLU A 452 9.95 15.78 -5.38
C GLU A 452 10.43 17.22 -5.13
N VAL A 453 11.59 17.38 -4.50
CA VAL A 453 12.18 18.70 -4.24
C VAL A 453 12.52 19.39 -5.57
N LYS A 454 11.91 20.57 -5.80
CA LYS A 454 12.07 21.35 -7.04
C LYS A 454 12.40 22.82 -6.82
N THR A 455 12.35 23.29 -5.57
CA THR A 455 12.54 24.71 -5.24
C THR A 455 13.32 24.87 -3.94
N ASN A 456 13.90 26.05 -3.77
CA ASN A 456 14.46 26.51 -2.51
C ASN A 456 13.83 27.89 -2.17
N PRO A 457 13.06 28.01 -1.08
CA PRO A 457 12.76 26.99 -0.06
C PRO A 457 11.96 25.81 -0.62
N ILE A 458 12.09 24.64 0.02
CA ILE A 458 11.30 23.45 -0.35
C ILE A 458 9.81 23.70 -0.04
N PRO A 459 8.89 23.22 -0.88
CA PRO A 459 7.46 23.36 -0.63
C PRO A 459 6.98 22.38 0.45
N ASP A 460 5.75 22.59 0.94
CA ASP A 460 5.08 21.59 1.77
C ASP A 460 4.84 20.32 0.94
N PHE A 461 5.08 19.15 1.55
CA PHE A 461 4.93 17.84 0.91
C PHE A 461 3.75 17.06 1.49
N THR A 462 3.03 16.34 0.64
CA THR A 462 1.90 15.49 1.02
C THR A 462 2.03 14.14 0.34
N THR A 463 1.73 13.06 1.04
CA THR A 463 1.78 11.70 0.48
C THR A 463 0.43 11.25 -0.05
N GLY A 464 0.42 10.52 -1.17
CA GLY A 464 -0.76 9.84 -1.70
C GLY A 464 -1.88 10.78 -2.17
N SER A 465 -1.56 12.02 -2.54
CA SER A 465 -2.54 13.05 -2.87
C SER A 465 -3.45 12.66 -4.04
N TYR A 466 -2.90 12.00 -5.07
CA TYR A 466 -3.71 11.52 -6.19
C TYR A 466 -4.52 10.30 -5.80
N VAL A 467 -3.98 9.26 -5.16
CA VAL A 467 -4.86 8.13 -4.79
C VAL A 467 -5.93 8.48 -3.75
N MET A 468 -5.69 9.47 -2.89
CA MET A 468 -6.69 10.01 -1.96
C MET A 468 -7.66 10.99 -2.62
N ASN A 469 -7.30 11.52 -3.80
CA ASN A 469 -7.96 12.66 -4.46
C ASN A 469 -8.20 13.85 -3.52
N THR A 470 -7.24 14.12 -2.64
CA THR A 470 -7.25 15.31 -1.76
C THR A 470 -5.90 16.00 -1.85
N LYS A 471 -5.92 17.33 -1.77
CA LYS A 471 -4.67 18.13 -1.70
C LYS A 471 -3.91 17.95 -0.38
N THR A 472 -4.55 17.36 0.63
CA THR A 472 -3.95 17.15 1.96
C THR A 472 -3.21 15.82 2.05
N GLY A 473 -3.41 14.90 1.10
CA GLY A 473 -2.79 13.57 1.13
C GLY A 473 -3.35 12.66 2.22
N ALA A 474 -2.56 11.65 2.59
CA ALA A 474 -2.93 10.55 3.49
C ALA A 474 -2.46 10.73 4.95
N ARG A 475 -1.77 11.82 5.30
CA ARG A 475 -1.25 12.08 6.66
C ARG A 475 -2.04 13.18 7.36
N SER A 476 -1.91 13.29 8.69
CA SER A 476 -2.69 14.25 9.49
C SER A 476 -2.40 15.71 9.12
N TYR A 477 -1.18 15.99 8.67
CA TYR A 477 -0.71 17.30 8.25
C TYR A 477 0.22 17.14 7.04
N PRO A 478 0.27 18.11 6.11
CA PRO A 478 1.39 18.22 5.18
C PRO A 478 2.72 18.29 5.94
N TYR A 479 3.77 17.70 5.38
CA TYR A 479 5.12 17.92 5.86
C TYR A 479 5.52 19.34 5.51
N SER A 480 5.78 20.14 6.55
CA SER A 480 5.97 21.58 6.42
C SER A 480 6.95 22.06 7.47
N THR A 481 7.80 23.02 7.10
CA THR A 481 8.67 23.73 8.05
C THR A 481 7.93 24.78 8.89
N ASP A 482 6.66 25.10 8.56
CA ASP A 482 5.79 25.95 9.37
C ASP A 482 5.07 25.12 10.45
N LYS A 483 5.27 25.49 11.71
CA LYS A 483 4.64 24.85 12.87
C LYS A 483 3.13 25.08 12.95
N LYS A 484 2.60 26.06 12.23
CA LYS A 484 1.15 26.27 12.13
C LYS A 484 0.52 25.25 11.17
N THR A 485 1.17 25.00 10.04
CA THR A 485 0.74 24.00 9.06
C THR A 485 0.88 22.59 9.62
N ASN A 486 2.02 22.31 10.27
CA ASN A 486 2.27 21.03 10.91
C ASN A 486 2.79 21.23 12.34
N PRO A 487 1.96 21.02 13.37
CA PRO A 487 2.34 21.27 14.77
C PRO A 487 3.08 20.10 15.44
N LEU A 488 3.39 19.02 14.71
CA LEU A 488 3.95 17.80 15.31
C LEU A 488 5.36 18.03 15.88
N THR A 489 5.58 17.46 17.06
CA THR A 489 6.85 17.52 17.82
C THR A 489 7.11 16.17 18.50
N TYR A 490 8.30 15.96 19.06
CA TYR A 490 8.63 14.74 19.79
C TYR A 490 7.64 14.42 20.92
N SER A 491 7.12 15.44 21.62
CA SER A 491 6.09 15.25 22.66
C SER A 491 4.76 14.75 22.11
N SER A 492 4.47 14.93 20.82
CA SER A 492 3.27 14.39 20.19
C SER A 492 3.21 12.86 20.29
N LEU A 493 4.36 12.17 20.39
CA LEU A 493 4.41 10.71 20.54
C LEU A 493 3.63 10.20 21.76
N VAL A 494 3.44 11.02 22.81
CA VAL A 494 2.68 10.64 24.01
C VAL A 494 1.26 10.16 23.65
N THR A 495 0.62 10.80 22.67
CA THR A 495 -0.77 10.50 22.28
C THR A 495 -0.88 9.57 21.08
N LYS A 496 0.15 9.46 20.23
CA LYS A 496 0.15 8.58 19.06
C LYS A 496 0.34 7.13 19.47
N LYS A 497 -0.53 6.21 19.05
CA LYS A 497 -0.47 4.77 19.42
C LYS A 497 -0.17 3.87 18.22
N GLU A 498 -0.23 4.42 17.02
CA GLU A 498 -0.15 3.73 15.75
C GLU A 498 1.15 4.16 15.01
N VAL A 499 1.73 3.28 14.20
CA VAL A 499 3.07 3.46 13.63
C VAL A 499 3.13 4.56 12.58
N HIS A 500 2.12 4.74 11.71
CA HIS A 500 2.08 5.85 10.75
C HIS A 500 1.92 7.19 11.46
N GLN A 501 1.13 7.24 12.54
CA GLN A 501 1.01 8.42 13.39
C GLN A 501 2.31 8.77 14.13
N ILE A 502 3.12 7.77 14.48
CA ILE A 502 4.48 7.97 15.00
C ILE A 502 5.39 8.44 13.86
N GLY A 503 5.25 7.85 12.67
CA GLY A 503 6.03 8.16 11.48
C GLY A 503 5.87 9.59 10.98
N GLU A 504 4.65 10.15 10.98
CA GLU A 504 4.46 11.56 10.60
C GLU A 504 5.25 12.52 11.50
N VAL A 505 5.48 12.18 12.77
CA VAL A 505 6.35 12.97 13.66
C VAL A 505 7.80 12.91 13.19
N TRP A 506 8.29 11.72 12.82
CA TRP A 506 9.65 11.52 12.34
C TRP A 506 9.89 12.15 10.96
N ALA A 507 9.01 11.88 9.99
CA ALA A 507 9.06 12.47 8.65
C ALA A 507 9.02 14.00 8.70
N THR A 508 8.24 14.60 9.62
CA THR A 508 8.24 16.05 9.81
C THR A 508 9.60 16.57 10.31
N MET A 509 10.31 15.84 11.18
CA MET A 509 11.66 16.21 11.63
C MET A 509 12.68 16.09 10.50
N LEU A 510 12.52 15.08 9.66
CA LEU A 510 13.34 14.83 8.49
C LEU A 510 13.11 15.89 7.40
N HIS A 511 11.87 16.33 7.18
CA HIS A 511 11.54 17.46 6.30
C HIS A 511 12.20 18.79 6.77
N GLU A 512 12.29 19.04 8.07
CA GLU A 512 13.05 20.18 8.61
C GLU A 512 14.54 20.09 8.31
N LEU A 513 15.11 18.88 8.37
CA LEU A 513 16.50 18.63 8.03
C LEU A 513 16.73 18.80 6.52
N LEU A 514 15.83 18.27 5.70
CA LEU A 514 15.83 18.40 4.24
C LEU A 514 15.82 19.88 3.84
N ALA A 515 14.88 20.66 4.38
CA ALA A 515 14.77 22.09 4.11
C ALA A 515 16.05 22.85 4.48
N ALA A 516 16.65 22.54 5.63
CA ALA A 516 17.86 23.21 6.09
C ALA A 516 19.08 22.85 5.23
N LEU A 517 19.21 21.59 4.79
CA LEU A 517 20.29 21.19 3.89
C LEU A 517 20.10 21.80 2.49
N VAL A 518 18.87 21.84 1.97
CA VAL A 518 18.56 22.48 0.68
C VAL A 518 18.84 23.98 0.75
N GLU A 519 18.51 24.65 1.85
CA GLU A 519 18.84 26.06 2.07
C GLU A 519 20.37 26.28 2.04
N LYS A 520 21.15 25.37 2.65
CA LYS A 520 22.61 25.48 2.74
C LYS A 520 23.33 25.15 1.43
N TYR A 521 22.90 24.10 0.73
CA TYR A 521 23.65 23.47 -0.36
C TYR A 521 22.95 23.52 -1.72
N GLY A 522 21.67 23.87 -1.77
CA GLY A 522 20.84 23.79 -2.98
C GLY A 522 20.13 22.44 -3.12
N PHE A 523 19.45 22.26 -4.25
CA PHE A 523 18.81 20.99 -4.62
C PHE A 523 19.22 20.58 -6.04
N SER A 524 18.98 19.33 -6.40
CA SER A 524 19.35 18.75 -7.69
C SER A 524 18.17 17.95 -8.25
N ASP A 525 17.90 18.11 -9.55
CA ASP A 525 16.93 17.28 -10.28
C ASP A 525 17.49 15.89 -10.63
N ASP A 526 18.81 15.67 -10.44
CA ASP A 526 19.50 14.41 -10.71
C ASP A 526 19.94 13.74 -9.41
N LEU A 527 19.04 12.94 -8.83
CA LEU A 527 19.32 12.18 -7.61
C LEU A 527 20.21 10.95 -7.85
N GLY A 528 20.41 10.53 -9.11
CA GLY A 528 21.21 9.36 -9.49
C GLY A 528 22.71 9.60 -9.45
N SER A 529 23.18 10.85 -9.29
CA SER A 529 24.60 11.15 -9.18
C SER A 529 25.03 11.38 -7.72
N SER A 530 26.10 10.71 -7.31
CA SER A 530 26.80 11.00 -6.04
C SER A 530 27.46 12.39 -6.00
N SER A 531 27.44 13.14 -7.11
CA SER A 531 27.86 14.54 -7.17
C SER A 531 26.72 15.54 -6.98
N SER A 532 25.47 15.09 -6.75
CA SER A 532 24.29 15.96 -6.65
C SER A 532 24.35 16.89 -5.42
N GLU A 533 23.71 18.05 -5.50
CA GLU A 533 23.53 18.96 -4.36
C GLU A 533 22.72 18.32 -3.22
N MET A 534 21.97 17.25 -3.51
CA MET A 534 21.12 16.51 -2.55
C MET A 534 21.82 15.30 -1.90
N LYS A 535 23.05 14.98 -2.33
CA LYS A 535 23.78 13.78 -1.88
C LYS A 535 23.91 13.69 -0.37
N ASP A 536 24.01 14.83 0.30
CA ASP A 536 24.23 14.90 1.74
C ASP A 536 23.04 14.34 2.51
N TYR A 537 21.80 14.67 2.11
CA TYR A 537 20.63 14.13 2.80
C TYR A 537 20.44 12.62 2.55
N SER A 538 20.58 12.16 1.29
CA SER A 538 20.44 10.75 0.95
C SER A 538 21.50 9.88 1.62
N HIS A 539 22.76 10.32 1.66
CA HIS A 539 23.81 9.62 2.41
C HIS A 539 23.52 9.60 3.91
N LEU A 540 23.08 10.71 4.51
CA LEU A 540 22.76 10.74 5.94
C LEU A 540 21.64 9.76 6.30
N MET A 541 20.65 9.59 5.43
CA MET A 541 19.58 8.61 5.63
C MET A 541 20.10 7.17 5.50
N ILE A 542 20.80 6.85 4.41
CA ILE A 542 21.31 5.50 4.11
C ILE A 542 22.37 5.06 5.13
N ASP A 543 23.31 5.93 5.49
CA ASP A 543 24.29 5.65 6.55
C ASP A 543 23.64 5.58 7.93
N GLY A 544 22.61 6.40 8.18
CA GLY A 544 21.82 6.38 9.41
C GLY A 544 21.19 5.01 9.68
N PHE A 545 20.62 4.36 8.66
CA PHE A 545 20.07 2.99 8.76
C PHE A 545 21.10 1.96 9.22
N GLN A 546 22.34 2.07 8.75
CA GLN A 546 23.43 1.15 9.06
C GLN A 546 24.01 1.40 10.45
N LEU A 547 23.98 2.65 10.91
CA LEU A 547 24.54 3.08 12.19
C LEU A 547 23.60 2.82 13.37
N GLN A 548 22.29 2.99 13.19
CA GLN A 548 21.34 2.88 14.30
C GLN A 548 21.25 1.44 14.86
N PRO A 549 20.92 1.27 16.15
CA PRO A 549 20.77 -0.05 16.73
C PRO A 549 19.54 -0.79 16.18
N CYS A 550 19.45 -2.10 16.44
CA CYS A 550 18.22 -2.84 16.21
C CYS A 550 17.09 -2.32 17.11
N ASN A 551 15.88 -2.14 16.58
CA ASN A 551 14.74 -1.49 17.22
C ASN A 551 15.09 -0.13 17.85
N PRO A 552 15.53 0.84 17.02
CA PRO A 552 15.96 2.14 17.48
C PRO A 552 14.80 2.96 18.06
N THR A 553 15.13 3.84 18.98
CA THR A 553 14.29 4.97 19.40
C THR A 553 14.56 6.21 18.54
N PHE A 554 13.69 7.22 18.60
CA PHE A 554 13.91 8.50 17.91
C PHE A 554 15.26 9.13 18.27
N ILE A 555 15.67 9.00 19.54
CA ILE A 555 16.96 9.52 20.03
C ILE A 555 18.11 8.78 19.36
N SER A 556 18.09 7.45 19.36
CA SER A 556 19.16 6.66 18.73
C SER A 556 19.22 6.86 17.21
N ALA A 557 18.07 7.02 16.54
CA ALA A 557 17.99 7.31 15.11
C ALA A 557 18.55 8.70 14.76
N ARG A 558 18.20 9.74 15.54
CA ARG A 558 18.79 11.08 15.42
C ARG A 558 20.31 11.03 15.59
N ASP A 559 20.77 10.36 16.63
CA ASP A 559 22.20 10.27 16.94
C ASP A 559 22.96 9.49 15.86
N ALA A 560 22.32 8.51 15.22
CA ALA A 560 22.85 7.81 14.06
C ALA A 560 23.03 8.74 12.86
N ILE A 561 22.06 9.63 12.58
CA ILE A 561 22.18 10.67 11.54
C ILE A 561 23.33 11.65 11.84
N ILE A 562 23.47 12.08 13.10
CA ILE A 562 24.58 12.96 13.51
C ILE A 562 25.93 12.24 13.35
N GLN A 563 25.97 10.94 13.67
CA GLN A 563 27.18 10.15 13.48
C GLN A 563 27.48 9.89 12.00
N ALA A 564 26.47 9.73 11.14
CA ALA A 564 26.64 9.66 9.69
C ALA A 564 27.33 10.92 9.17
N ASP A 565 26.91 12.11 9.62
CA ASP A 565 27.55 13.39 9.28
C ASP A 565 29.00 13.45 9.77
N ALA A 566 29.28 12.97 10.98
CA ALA A 566 30.64 12.87 11.50
C ALA A 566 31.52 11.92 10.65
N CYS A 567 30.97 10.77 10.25
CA CYS A 567 31.67 9.78 9.45
C CYS A 567 31.93 10.26 8.02
N ARG A 568 30.96 10.89 7.37
CA ARG A 568 31.09 11.25 5.94
C ARG A 568 31.64 12.66 5.72
N TYR A 569 31.15 13.63 6.49
CA TYR A 569 31.41 15.05 6.28
C TYR A 569 32.25 15.69 7.38
N GLY A 570 32.81 14.90 8.30
CA GLY A 570 33.58 15.44 9.41
C GLY A 570 32.74 16.35 10.31
N GLY A 571 31.44 16.09 10.43
CA GLY A 571 30.56 16.80 11.36
C GLY A 571 30.19 18.21 10.93
N GLU A 572 30.38 18.57 9.65
CA GLU A 572 30.13 19.92 9.13
C GLU A 572 28.66 20.36 9.31
N ASN A 573 27.73 19.41 9.25
CA ASN A 573 26.29 19.70 9.35
C ASN A 573 25.73 19.45 10.75
N LYS A 574 26.54 19.01 11.71
CA LYS A 574 26.13 18.73 13.09
C LYS A 574 25.25 19.81 13.70
N CYS A 575 25.62 21.09 13.56
CA CYS A 575 24.83 22.22 14.08
C CYS A 575 23.46 22.35 13.40
N LEU A 576 23.42 22.16 12.09
CA LEU A 576 22.21 22.22 11.27
C LEU A 576 21.27 21.07 11.62
N ILE A 577 21.79 19.85 11.71
CA ILE A 577 21.05 18.64 12.12
C ILE A 577 20.44 18.84 13.52
N TRP A 578 21.24 19.28 14.49
CA TRP A 578 20.73 19.55 15.84
C TRP A 578 19.62 20.60 15.86
N LYS A 579 19.75 21.67 15.07
CA LYS A 579 18.71 22.72 14.98
C LYS A 579 17.41 22.19 14.40
N ALA A 580 17.47 21.39 13.32
CA ALA A 580 16.28 20.80 12.71
C ALA A 580 15.52 19.91 13.70
N PHE A 581 16.21 18.97 14.36
CA PHE A 581 15.58 18.11 15.37
C PHE A 581 15.11 18.89 16.62
N ALA A 582 15.91 19.85 17.11
CA ALA A 582 15.53 20.68 18.25
C ALA A 582 14.30 21.55 17.96
N LYS A 583 14.13 22.04 16.72
CA LYS A 583 12.94 22.79 16.30
C LYS A 583 11.67 21.99 16.55
N ARG A 584 11.73 20.66 16.44
CA ARG A 584 10.62 19.72 16.66
C ARG A 584 10.68 19.02 18.02
N GLY A 585 11.48 19.49 18.96
CA GLY A 585 11.50 18.97 20.34
C GLY A 585 12.38 17.75 20.58
N LEU A 586 13.18 17.29 19.60
CA LEU A 586 14.15 16.20 19.74
C LEU A 586 15.60 16.73 19.94
N GLY A 587 15.76 17.79 20.73
CA GLY A 587 17.07 18.38 21.04
C GLY A 587 17.89 17.60 22.08
N MET A 588 19.04 18.14 22.51
CA MET A 588 19.96 17.46 23.45
C MET A 588 19.31 17.05 24.79
N GLY A 589 18.30 17.79 25.24
CA GLY A 589 17.56 17.51 26.48
C GLY A 589 16.39 16.54 26.32
N ALA A 590 16.13 16.03 25.10
CA ALA A 590 15.09 15.03 24.88
C ALA A 590 15.42 13.75 25.65
N LYS A 591 14.39 13.13 26.22
CA LYS A 591 14.50 11.89 26.97
C LYS A 591 13.51 10.89 26.43
N GLU A 592 13.93 9.64 26.37
CA GLU A 592 13.01 8.54 26.12
C GLU A 592 11.97 8.51 27.25
N GLY A 593 10.70 8.48 26.88
CA GLY A 593 9.61 8.39 27.86
C GLY A 593 9.54 6.99 28.47
N ALA A 594 9.85 6.86 29.76
CA ALA A 594 9.16 5.87 30.56
C ALA A 594 7.74 6.40 30.74
N HIS A 595 6.76 5.86 29.99
CA HIS A 595 5.37 6.26 30.14
C HIS A 595 4.83 5.74 31.50
N SER A 596 5.20 6.46 32.55
CA SER A 596 4.62 6.34 33.87
C SER A 596 3.14 6.67 33.72
N HIS A 597 2.31 5.67 34.03
CA HIS A 597 0.85 5.67 34.26
C HIS A 597 0.06 4.68 33.37
N THR A 598 0.65 4.01 32.38
CA THR A 598 -0.01 2.88 31.67
C THR A 598 0.88 1.68 31.30
N GLY A 599 2.17 1.67 31.63
CA GLY A 599 3.02 0.48 31.42
C GLY A 599 3.37 0.14 29.96
N ALA A 600 3.02 0.99 28.98
CA ALA A 600 3.34 0.73 27.58
C ALA A 600 4.84 0.98 27.29
N ARG A 601 5.65 -0.08 27.30
CA ARG A 601 7.08 -0.07 26.93
C ARG A 601 7.25 -0.08 25.40
N ARG A 602 6.84 1.00 24.71
CA ARG A 602 6.75 1.06 23.23
C ARG A 602 8.07 0.85 22.47
N HIS A 603 9.21 1.13 23.11
CA HIS A 603 10.54 0.88 22.54
C HIS A 603 10.97 -0.59 22.66
N THR A 604 10.25 -1.43 23.41
CA THR A 604 10.57 -2.86 23.59
C THR A 604 9.43 -3.80 23.24
N HIS A 605 8.19 -3.33 23.11
CA HIS A 605 7.02 -4.18 22.92
C HIS A 605 6.19 -3.77 21.72
N ARG A 606 5.54 -4.75 21.05
CA ARG A 606 4.45 -4.52 20.10
C ARG A 606 3.38 -5.61 20.28
N SER A 607 2.11 -5.20 20.42
CA SER A 607 0.96 -6.12 20.48
C SER A 607 0.37 -6.29 19.08
N ARG A 608 0.05 -7.53 18.70
CA ARG A 608 -0.50 -7.90 17.38
C ARG A 608 -1.58 -8.96 17.53
N SER A 609 -2.69 -8.78 16.83
CA SER A 609 -3.66 -9.85 16.62
C SER A 609 -3.17 -10.75 15.48
N VAL A 610 -3.18 -12.07 15.68
CA VAL A 610 -2.67 -13.03 14.70
C VAL A 610 -3.70 -14.11 14.41
N GLY A 611 -3.90 -14.37 13.12
CA GLY A 611 -4.82 -15.37 12.59
C GLY A 611 -6.30 -15.03 12.76
N PRO A 612 -7.19 -15.86 12.19
CA PRO A 612 -8.64 -15.63 12.21
C PRO A 612 -9.25 -15.73 13.61
N ASN A 613 -8.56 -16.39 14.55
CA ASN A 613 -8.99 -16.51 15.94
C ASN A 613 -8.58 -15.29 16.79
N GLY A 614 -7.93 -14.28 16.20
CA GLY A 614 -7.58 -13.04 16.87
C GLY A 614 -6.61 -13.21 18.05
N VAL A 615 -5.64 -14.12 17.93
CA VAL A 615 -4.70 -14.41 19.03
C VAL A 615 -3.82 -13.19 19.25
N ASN A 616 -3.99 -12.51 20.38
CA ASN A 616 -3.19 -11.34 20.71
C ASN A 616 -1.80 -11.78 21.22
N LEU A 617 -0.77 -11.54 20.40
CA LEU A 617 0.63 -11.79 20.71
C LEU A 617 1.34 -10.48 21.03
N VAL A 618 2.09 -10.48 22.13
CA VAL A 618 2.97 -9.36 22.48
C VAL A 618 4.40 -9.77 22.16
N SER A 619 5.01 -9.13 21.16
CA SER A 619 6.43 -9.28 20.87
C SER A 619 7.26 -8.49 21.89
N TYR A 620 8.41 -9.04 22.25
CA TYR A 620 9.39 -8.38 23.12
C TYR A 620 10.75 -8.30 22.42
N HIS A 621 11.34 -7.11 22.50
CA HIS A 621 12.67 -6.77 22.04
C HIS A 621 13.41 -6.09 23.19
N PRO A 622 14.59 -6.59 23.61
CA PRO A 622 15.34 -5.97 24.68
C PRO A 622 15.71 -4.52 24.33
N PRO A 623 15.77 -3.61 25.33
CA PRO A 623 16.18 -2.24 25.07
C PRO A 623 17.58 -2.20 24.46
N SER A 624 17.74 -1.39 23.42
CA SER A 624 19.03 -1.17 22.78
C SER A 624 19.77 -0.01 23.45
N VAL A 625 21.07 -0.19 23.66
CA VAL A 625 21.99 0.91 23.96
C VAL A 625 22.60 1.36 22.64
N PHE A 626 22.71 2.68 22.43
CA PHE A 626 23.43 3.26 21.29
C PHE A 626 24.36 4.36 21.77
N GLU A 627 25.64 4.28 21.39
CA GLU A 627 26.63 5.29 21.71
C GLU A 627 27.42 5.69 20.46
N THR A 628 27.76 6.98 20.38
CA THR A 628 28.49 7.60 19.28
C THR A 628 29.75 8.29 19.80
N TYR A 629 30.83 8.24 19.02
CA TYR A 629 32.15 8.77 19.40
C TYR A 629 32.62 9.91 18.47
N GLY A 630 31.75 10.37 17.57
CA GLY A 630 32.05 11.44 16.63
C GLY A 630 33.18 11.07 15.66
N ILE A 631 33.98 12.07 15.27
CA ILE A 631 35.08 11.94 14.30
C ILE A 631 36.32 11.33 14.94
N ASP A 632 36.52 11.56 16.25
CA ASP A 632 37.72 11.15 16.95
C ASP A 632 37.79 9.63 17.16
N GLY A 633 36.61 8.99 17.25
CA GLY A 633 36.44 7.56 17.52
C GLY A 633 36.88 7.17 18.93
N ALA A 634 36.48 5.97 19.37
CA ALA A 634 37.04 5.33 20.56
C ALA A 634 38.43 4.75 20.23
N GLY A 635 39.40 4.95 21.12
CA GLY A 635 40.77 4.44 20.96
C GLY A 635 40.82 2.92 20.96
N SER A 636 41.76 2.35 20.19
CA SER A 636 42.07 0.91 20.18
C SER A 636 43.46 0.67 20.76
N THR A 637 43.59 -0.32 21.64
CA THR A 637 44.86 -0.77 22.21
C THR A 637 45.53 -1.89 21.39
N ALA A 638 44.88 -2.37 20.32
CA ALA A 638 45.31 -3.54 19.57
C ALA A 638 46.14 -3.19 18.31
N SER A 639 47.22 -3.95 18.05
CA SER A 639 48.07 -3.77 16.86
C SER A 639 47.41 -4.37 15.61
N ARG A 640 46.87 -3.51 14.73
CA ARG A 640 46.34 -3.82 13.37
C ARG A 640 45.24 -4.92 13.29
N PRO A 641 44.13 -4.83 14.04
CA PRO A 641 43.00 -5.73 13.85
C PRO A 641 42.23 -5.46 12.55
N THR A 642 41.64 -6.50 11.95
CA THR A 642 40.56 -6.35 10.94
C THR A 642 39.32 -5.69 11.57
N PRO A 643 38.38 -5.11 10.78
CA PRO A 643 37.16 -4.53 11.33
C PRO A 643 36.37 -5.51 12.21
N GLU A 644 36.24 -6.77 11.79
CA GLU A 644 35.62 -7.84 12.58
C GLU A 644 36.30 -8.04 13.94
N GLU A 645 37.64 -8.17 13.97
CA GLU A 645 38.39 -8.37 15.21
C GLU A 645 38.30 -7.16 16.15
N LEU A 646 38.32 -5.95 15.59
CA LEU A 646 38.15 -4.71 16.34
C LEU A 646 36.76 -4.61 16.94
N ALA A 647 35.72 -4.87 16.15
CA ALA A 647 34.34 -4.85 16.62
C ALA A 647 34.11 -5.90 17.71
N LYS A 648 34.61 -7.13 17.51
CA LYS A 648 34.47 -8.21 18.48
C LYS A 648 35.18 -7.88 19.80
N SER A 649 36.43 -7.43 19.75
CA SER A 649 37.19 -7.06 20.96
C SER A 649 36.56 -5.87 21.69
N PHE A 650 36.09 -4.87 20.96
CA PHE A 650 35.39 -3.72 21.52
C PHE A 650 34.10 -4.15 22.24
N LEU A 651 33.26 -4.99 21.64
CA LEU A 651 32.03 -5.47 22.27
C LEU A 651 32.33 -6.30 23.53
N MET A 652 33.38 -7.13 23.52
CA MET A 652 33.79 -7.91 24.69
C MET A 652 34.17 -6.99 25.87
N GLU A 653 34.97 -5.97 25.62
CA GLU A 653 35.40 -5.00 26.64
C GLU A 653 34.22 -4.15 27.12
N LYS A 654 33.48 -3.56 26.18
CA LYS A 654 32.42 -2.59 26.47
C LYS A 654 31.23 -3.23 27.19
N LEU A 655 30.85 -4.44 26.81
CA LEU A 655 29.68 -5.15 27.37
C LEU A 655 30.06 -6.18 28.45
N GLY A 656 31.35 -6.47 28.63
CA GLY A 656 31.83 -7.47 29.59
C GLY A 656 31.35 -8.88 29.26
N VAL A 657 31.32 -9.24 27.98
CA VAL A 657 30.85 -10.54 27.47
C VAL A 657 32.01 -11.36 26.90
N PRO A 658 32.03 -12.69 27.09
CA PRO A 658 33.13 -13.54 26.61
C PRO A 658 33.07 -13.76 25.09
N ALA A 659 34.21 -14.09 24.48
CA ALA A 659 34.36 -14.18 23.02
C ALA A 659 33.49 -15.26 22.35
N ASP A 660 33.14 -16.31 23.09
CA ASP A 660 32.28 -17.43 22.68
C ASP A 660 30.79 -17.10 22.74
N SER A 661 30.43 -16.00 23.42
CA SER A 661 29.06 -15.45 23.44
C SER A 661 28.77 -14.50 22.28
N LEU A 662 29.73 -14.32 21.36
CA LEU A 662 29.60 -13.46 20.18
C LEU A 662 29.78 -14.29 18.92
N SER A 663 28.75 -14.33 18.08
CA SER A 663 28.86 -14.81 16.70
C SER A 663 28.68 -13.65 15.76
N ARG A 664 29.60 -13.52 14.81
CA ARG A 664 29.41 -12.60 13.70
C ARG A 664 28.17 -13.02 12.91
N HIS A 665 27.32 -12.06 12.63
CA HIS A 665 26.14 -12.22 11.78
C HIS A 665 26.50 -11.91 10.33
N SER A 666 27.09 -10.74 10.12
CA SER A 666 27.36 -10.14 8.81
C SER A 666 28.29 -8.93 9.00
N GLY A 667 28.81 -8.40 7.91
CA GLY A 667 29.60 -7.16 7.93
C GLY A 667 30.20 -6.86 6.56
N TYR A 668 30.45 -5.58 6.31
CA TYR A 668 31.00 -5.07 5.06
C TYR A 668 31.65 -3.71 5.26
N THR A 669 32.33 -3.23 4.23
CA THR A 669 32.93 -1.90 4.20
C THR A 669 32.27 -1.08 3.11
N SER A 670 31.65 0.04 3.48
CA SER A 670 31.21 1.06 2.54
C SER A 670 32.40 1.89 2.06
N ASP A 671 32.14 2.93 1.27
CA ASP A 671 33.14 3.90 0.85
C ASP A 671 33.78 4.68 2.02
N VAL A 672 33.09 4.78 3.17
CA VAL A 672 33.52 5.60 4.33
C VAL A 672 33.66 4.83 5.64
N VAL A 673 32.89 3.76 5.86
CA VAL A 673 32.76 3.09 7.17
C VAL A 673 32.68 1.58 6.99
N SER A 674 33.35 0.83 7.86
CA SER A 674 33.14 -0.61 8.02
C SER A 674 32.08 -0.88 9.07
N TYR A 675 31.10 -1.73 8.74
CA TYR A 675 30.00 -2.13 9.60
C TYR A 675 30.12 -3.60 9.94
N GLU A 676 30.03 -3.94 11.23
CA GLU A 676 30.08 -5.31 11.70
C GLU A 676 28.89 -5.60 12.61
N TYR A 677 28.20 -6.71 12.36
CA TYR A 677 26.98 -7.12 13.06
C TYR A 677 27.21 -8.44 13.79
N PHE A 678 26.73 -8.54 15.03
CA PHE A 678 26.91 -9.71 15.89
C PHE A 678 25.60 -10.13 16.55
N TYR A 679 25.40 -11.44 16.67
CA TYR A 679 24.42 -12.02 17.59
C TYR A 679 25.07 -12.30 18.94
N GLN A 680 24.28 -12.13 19.99
CA GLN A 680 24.58 -12.80 21.26
C GLN A 680 24.30 -14.30 21.12
N VAL A 681 25.21 -15.13 21.61
CA VAL A 681 25.15 -16.59 21.52
C VAL A 681 25.23 -17.20 22.90
N ILE A 682 24.43 -18.26 23.12
CA ILE A 682 24.51 -19.10 24.31
C ILE A 682 24.58 -20.56 23.85
N ASN A 683 25.58 -21.30 24.33
CA ASN A 683 25.78 -22.71 23.97
C ASN A 683 25.86 -22.98 22.46
N GLY A 684 26.35 -22.01 21.67
CA GLY A 684 26.42 -22.10 20.21
C GLY A 684 25.11 -21.81 19.47
N ILE A 685 24.05 -21.40 20.17
CA ILE A 685 22.75 -21.02 19.58
C ILE A 685 22.55 -19.50 19.72
N PRO A 686 22.23 -18.77 18.63
CA PRO A 686 22.02 -17.33 18.69
C PRO A 686 20.69 -16.97 19.37
N ILE A 687 20.67 -15.82 20.05
CA ILE A 687 19.46 -15.19 20.58
C ILE A 687 18.89 -14.28 19.49
N SER A 688 17.67 -14.55 19.02
CA SER A 688 17.06 -13.91 17.85
C SER A 688 16.84 -12.41 18.00
N ASN A 689 16.54 -11.94 19.20
CA ASN A 689 16.25 -10.54 19.52
C ASN A 689 17.39 -9.81 20.26
N ALA A 690 18.60 -10.40 20.33
CA ALA A 690 19.79 -9.77 20.91
C ALA A 690 20.89 -9.59 19.85
N VAL A 691 20.97 -8.38 19.29
CA VAL A 691 21.83 -8.04 18.15
C VAL A 691 22.70 -6.82 18.51
N ALA A 692 23.92 -6.79 18.00
CA ALA A 692 24.80 -5.64 18.08
C ALA A 692 25.30 -5.24 16.69
N ASN A 693 25.51 -3.93 16.50
CA ASN A 693 26.16 -3.35 15.33
C ASN A 693 27.28 -2.43 15.78
N VAL A 694 28.42 -2.47 15.09
CA VAL A 694 29.60 -1.64 15.37
C VAL A 694 30.05 -1.00 14.08
N ALA A 695 30.23 0.32 14.11
CA ALA A 695 30.75 1.08 13.00
C ALA A 695 32.20 1.47 13.26
N ILE A 696 33.05 1.27 12.25
CA ILE A 696 34.49 1.46 12.33
C ILE A 696 34.93 2.37 11.19
N LYS A 697 35.68 3.42 11.54
CA LYS A 697 36.30 4.33 10.57
C LYS A 697 37.76 4.54 10.95
N ASP A 698 38.66 4.47 9.97
CA ASP A 698 40.10 4.70 10.16
C ASP A 698 40.71 3.87 11.31
N GLY A 699 40.24 2.63 11.46
CA GLY A 699 40.70 1.69 12.50
C GLY A 699 40.20 2.02 13.92
N LYS A 700 39.17 2.86 14.06
CA LYS A 700 38.56 3.25 15.33
C LYS A 700 37.06 2.99 15.32
N VAL A 701 36.51 2.62 16.48
CA VAL A 701 35.06 2.47 16.64
C VAL A 701 34.44 3.86 16.75
N VAL A 702 33.51 4.19 15.85
CA VAL A 702 32.85 5.50 15.79
C VAL A 702 31.42 5.47 16.34
N SER A 703 30.79 4.30 16.35
CA SER A 703 29.57 4.05 17.13
C SER A 703 29.39 2.56 17.40
N TYR A 704 28.55 2.25 18.38
CA TYR A 704 28.00 0.90 18.52
C TYR A 704 26.56 0.95 19.03
N GLY A 705 25.77 -0.02 18.60
CA GLY A 705 24.46 -0.35 19.13
C GLY A 705 24.46 -1.79 19.64
N ALA A 706 23.79 -2.05 20.77
CA ALA A 706 23.64 -3.42 21.27
C ALA A 706 22.38 -3.59 22.12
N SER A 707 21.68 -4.70 21.92
CA SER A 707 20.56 -5.15 22.75
C SER A 707 20.88 -6.40 23.58
N PHE A 708 22.17 -6.63 23.85
CA PHE A 708 22.64 -7.78 24.61
C PHE A 708 22.27 -7.67 26.08
N ILE A 709 21.98 -8.82 26.66
CA ILE A 709 21.50 -8.92 28.04
C ILE A 709 22.16 -10.08 28.78
N LYS A 710 22.05 -10.09 30.10
CA LYS A 710 22.38 -11.26 30.93
C LYS A 710 21.08 -11.99 31.26
N PRO A 711 20.80 -13.17 30.65
CA PRO A 711 19.55 -13.87 30.91
C PRO A 711 19.47 -14.32 32.37
N ARG A 712 18.26 -14.30 32.93
CA ARG A 712 17.99 -14.86 34.26
C ARG A 712 17.99 -16.38 34.24
N ASN A 713 17.35 -16.95 33.22
CA ASN A 713 17.25 -18.39 32.99
C ASN A 713 17.51 -18.69 31.52
N VAL A 714 18.07 -19.87 31.23
CA VAL A 714 18.32 -20.33 29.86
C VAL A 714 17.72 -21.74 29.71
N ALA A 715 16.82 -21.92 28.75
CA ALA A 715 16.22 -23.21 28.45
C ALA A 715 17.25 -24.23 27.91
N SER A 716 16.95 -25.52 28.08
CA SER A 716 17.78 -26.61 27.53
C SER A 716 17.98 -26.43 26.03
N ARG A 717 19.16 -26.78 25.52
CA ARG A 717 19.47 -26.76 24.07
C ARG A 717 18.90 -27.95 23.28
N VAL A 718 18.35 -28.94 23.97
CA VAL A 718 17.82 -30.17 23.37
C VAL A 718 16.30 -30.04 23.29
N PRO A 719 15.71 -29.86 22.09
CA PRO A 719 14.27 -29.68 21.95
C PRO A 719 13.52 -30.95 22.39
N THR A 720 12.38 -30.76 23.06
CA THR A 720 11.47 -31.86 23.42
C THR A 720 10.22 -31.88 22.54
N LEU A 721 9.94 -30.80 21.82
CA LEU A 721 8.93 -30.70 20.78
C LEU A 721 9.55 -30.97 19.41
N ALA A 722 8.90 -31.77 18.57
CA ALA A 722 9.34 -32.01 17.19
C ALA A 722 9.07 -30.79 16.29
N LEU A 723 9.94 -30.53 15.32
CA LEU A 723 9.81 -29.42 14.37
C LEU A 723 8.47 -29.46 13.60
N ASP A 724 8.05 -30.63 13.12
CA ASP A 724 6.78 -30.77 12.38
C ASP A 724 5.57 -30.33 13.23
N ARG A 725 5.63 -30.53 14.55
CA ARG A 725 4.58 -30.06 15.45
C ARG A 725 4.64 -28.54 15.63
N ALA A 726 5.82 -27.95 15.72
CA ALA A 726 5.98 -26.50 15.77
C ALA A 726 5.48 -25.82 14.49
N ILE A 727 5.76 -26.41 13.32
CA ILE A 727 5.22 -25.94 12.03
C ILE A 727 3.70 -26.01 12.03
N ALA A 728 3.10 -27.14 12.41
CA ALA A 728 1.65 -27.28 12.48
C ALA A 728 0.99 -26.25 13.41
N LEU A 729 1.60 -25.95 14.55
CA LEU A 729 1.12 -24.92 15.48
C LEU A 729 1.18 -23.52 14.85
N ALA A 730 2.26 -23.19 14.14
CA ALA A 730 2.38 -21.90 13.46
C ALA A 730 1.32 -21.73 12.36
N GLU A 731 1.06 -22.77 11.57
CA GLU A 731 -0.02 -22.77 10.57
C GLU A 731 -1.41 -22.65 11.22
N GLU A 732 -1.67 -23.35 12.33
CA GLU A 732 -2.94 -23.31 13.06
C GLU A 732 -3.23 -21.91 13.63
N ILE A 733 -2.24 -21.28 14.27
CA ILE A 733 -2.37 -19.97 14.90
C ILE A 733 -2.61 -18.87 13.87
N THR A 734 -1.95 -18.96 12.71
CA THR A 734 -1.99 -17.91 11.70
C THR A 734 -2.99 -18.14 10.58
N SER A 735 -3.42 -19.39 10.37
CA SER A 735 -4.05 -19.86 9.13
C SER A 735 -3.22 -19.64 7.85
N GLY A 736 -1.94 -19.30 8.01
CA GLY A 736 -0.97 -19.25 6.92
C GLY A 736 -0.32 -20.60 6.67
N LYS A 737 0.53 -20.67 5.65
CA LYS A 737 1.31 -21.86 5.29
C LYS A 737 2.80 -21.64 5.45
N TRP A 738 3.50 -22.65 5.95
CA TRP A 738 4.96 -22.60 6.07
C TRP A 738 5.58 -22.43 4.69
N ASN A 739 6.37 -21.37 4.54
CA ASN A 739 6.97 -21.00 3.25
C ASN A 739 8.27 -21.75 2.94
N GLN A 740 8.51 -22.88 3.62
CA GLN A 740 9.68 -23.76 3.47
C GLN A 740 11.03 -23.12 3.84
N GLN A 741 11.03 -21.91 4.40
CA GLN A 741 12.25 -21.31 4.92
C GLN A 741 12.79 -22.12 6.12
N PRO A 742 14.12 -22.25 6.28
CA PRO A 742 14.70 -23.06 7.34
C PRO A 742 14.23 -22.64 8.74
N ALA A 743 13.48 -23.53 9.40
CA ALA A 743 12.95 -23.31 10.74
C ALA A 743 13.96 -23.69 11.84
N GLY A 744 15.13 -23.04 11.81
CA GLY A 744 16.23 -23.33 12.73
C GLY A 744 15.92 -23.00 14.20
N LEU A 745 16.63 -23.66 15.12
CA LEU A 745 16.57 -23.36 16.54
C LEU A 745 17.26 -22.03 16.86
N LYS A 746 16.58 -21.18 17.64
CA LYS A 746 17.10 -19.93 18.18
C LYS A 746 16.67 -19.79 19.64
N TYR A 747 17.49 -19.14 20.46
CA TYR A 747 16.99 -18.62 21.71
C TYR A 747 16.16 -17.36 21.43
N THR A 748 15.08 -17.14 22.18
CA THR A 748 14.31 -15.90 22.16
C THR A 748 14.14 -15.43 23.58
N LEU A 749 14.53 -14.18 23.84
CA LEU A 749 14.37 -13.58 25.15
C LEU A 749 12.92 -13.14 25.36
N GLY A 750 12.34 -13.46 26.51
CA GLY A 750 11.08 -12.89 26.99
C GLY A 750 11.26 -11.72 27.96
N ASP A 751 10.18 -10.97 28.19
CA ASP A 751 10.17 -9.80 29.08
C ASP A 751 10.43 -10.16 30.56
N ASP A 752 10.30 -11.45 30.92
CA ASP A 752 10.65 -11.98 32.23
C ASP A 752 12.16 -12.13 32.46
N GLY A 753 12.95 -11.97 31.39
CA GLY A 753 14.40 -12.13 31.36
C GLY A 753 14.87 -13.57 31.08
N SER A 754 13.97 -14.49 30.73
CA SER A 754 14.30 -15.88 30.39
C SER A 754 14.57 -16.04 28.89
N CYS A 755 15.56 -16.86 28.54
CA CYS A 755 15.81 -17.29 27.16
C CYS A 755 15.10 -18.62 26.88
N TYR A 756 14.09 -18.59 26.03
CA TYR A 756 13.34 -19.75 25.56
C TYR A 756 14.03 -20.35 24.32
N LEU A 757 14.20 -21.66 24.25
CA LEU A 757 14.61 -22.32 23.02
C LEU A 757 13.40 -22.37 22.09
N THR A 758 13.52 -21.87 20.86
CA THR A 758 12.39 -21.73 19.93
C THR A 758 12.74 -22.19 18.52
N TYR A 759 11.75 -22.71 17.80
CA TYR A 759 11.77 -22.83 16.34
C TYR A 759 11.28 -21.52 15.72
N ALA A 760 12.07 -20.94 14.82
CA ALA A 760 11.67 -19.75 14.06
C ALA A 760 10.94 -20.18 12.76
N VAL A 761 9.61 -20.23 12.80
CA VAL A 761 8.78 -20.72 11.68
C VAL A 761 8.19 -19.55 10.91
N GLN A 762 8.46 -19.47 9.61
CA GLN A 762 7.87 -18.45 8.73
C GLN A 762 6.60 -18.98 8.04
N VAL A 763 5.52 -18.21 8.13
CA VAL A 763 4.23 -18.54 7.52
C VAL A 763 3.73 -17.38 6.67
N GLN A 764 3.09 -17.70 5.56
CA GLN A 764 2.47 -16.75 4.64
C GLN A 764 0.98 -17.05 4.49
N GLY A 765 0.15 -16.04 4.70
CA GLY A 765 -1.28 -16.09 4.46
C GLY A 765 -1.59 -15.82 2.98
N ILE A 766 -2.13 -16.83 2.31
CA ILE A 766 -2.44 -16.76 0.87
C ILE A 766 -3.66 -15.85 0.62
N SER A 767 -4.60 -15.79 1.57
CA SER A 767 -5.87 -15.08 1.43
C SER A 767 -5.84 -13.64 1.93
N ASP A 768 -4.98 -13.33 2.89
CA ASP A 768 -4.87 -11.99 3.51
C ASP A 768 -3.53 -11.31 3.21
N GLY A 769 -2.62 -11.99 2.50
CA GLY A 769 -1.30 -11.48 2.18
C GLY A 769 -0.37 -11.39 3.40
N SER A 770 -0.77 -11.88 4.57
CA SER A 770 0.08 -11.80 5.76
C SER A 770 1.39 -12.57 5.56
N TRP A 771 2.48 -12.07 6.14
CA TRP A 771 3.76 -12.80 6.17
C TRP A 771 4.39 -12.60 7.54
N LYS A 772 4.48 -13.67 8.32
CA LYS A 772 4.86 -13.62 9.74
C LYS A 772 5.92 -14.66 10.04
N GLN A 773 6.82 -14.37 10.97
CA GLN A 773 7.74 -15.35 11.56
C GLN A 773 7.40 -15.52 13.04
N LEU A 774 7.00 -16.73 13.42
CA LEU A 774 6.65 -17.09 14.79
C LEU A 774 7.82 -17.80 15.46
N PHE A 775 8.08 -17.47 16.72
CA PHE A 775 9.07 -18.14 17.55
C PHE A 775 8.35 -19.09 18.51
N ILE A 776 8.22 -20.36 18.08
CA ILE A 776 7.50 -21.40 18.81
C ILE A 776 8.45 -22.08 19.81
N ASP A 777 8.12 -22.09 21.09
CA ASP A 777 8.91 -22.74 22.13
C ASP A 777 9.10 -24.24 21.82
N ALA A 778 10.37 -24.66 21.78
CA ALA A 778 10.78 -26.00 21.41
C ALA A 778 10.58 -27.03 22.53
N HIS A 779 9.97 -26.64 23.65
CA HIS A 779 9.60 -27.52 24.75
C HIS A 779 8.10 -27.59 24.99
N ASP A 780 7.40 -26.45 25.05
CA ASP A 780 5.97 -26.41 25.38
C ASP A 780 5.05 -25.98 24.21
N GLY A 781 5.62 -25.57 23.07
CA GLY A 781 4.87 -25.19 21.88
C GLY A 781 4.20 -23.82 21.94
N GLN A 782 4.41 -23.02 22.98
CA GLN A 782 3.85 -21.66 23.06
C GLN A 782 4.59 -20.70 22.12
N VAL A 783 3.87 -19.72 21.58
CA VAL A 783 4.51 -18.62 20.82
C VAL A 783 5.17 -17.66 21.79
N ARG A 784 6.49 -17.50 21.70
CA ARG A 784 7.26 -16.60 22.57
C ARG A 784 7.47 -15.22 21.97
N ASN A 785 7.45 -15.12 20.64
CA ASN A 785 7.64 -13.87 19.93
C ASN A 785 7.10 -14.00 18.50
N THR A 786 6.86 -12.86 17.85
CA THR A 786 6.46 -12.79 16.44
C THR A 786 7.15 -11.61 15.76
N VAL A 787 7.54 -11.81 14.51
CA VAL A 787 7.96 -10.74 13.59
C VAL A 787 6.93 -10.69 12.49
N ASP A 788 6.38 -9.51 12.26
CA ASP A 788 5.42 -9.28 11.18
C ASP A 788 6.11 -8.53 10.06
N PHE A 789 5.98 -9.05 8.85
CA PHE A 789 6.50 -8.41 7.66
C PHE A 789 5.41 -7.55 6.97
N VAL A 790 4.18 -7.41 7.51
CA VAL A 790 3.04 -6.62 6.95
C VAL A 790 2.31 -5.76 8.04
N ALA A 791 1.47 -4.78 7.67
CA ALA A 791 0.72 -3.86 8.58
C ALA A 791 -0.83 -3.95 8.48
N ASP A 792 -1.58 -3.52 9.52
CA ASP A 792 -3.01 -3.87 9.83
C ASP A 792 -4.02 -2.67 9.88
N ALA A 793 -5.36 -2.92 9.96
CA ALA A 793 -6.47 -1.91 10.00
C ALA A 793 -7.00 -1.52 11.41
N SER A 794 -7.52 -0.30 11.60
CA SER A 794 -8.03 0.20 12.92
C SER A 794 -9.04 1.37 12.90
N TYR A 795 -9.86 1.49 13.96
CA TYR A 795 -10.97 2.46 14.11
C TYR A 795 -10.94 3.15 15.48
N GLN A 796 -11.11 4.49 15.54
CA GLN A 796 -11.26 5.24 16.79
C GLN A 796 -12.74 5.50 17.06
N VAL A 797 -13.33 4.80 18.03
CA VAL A 797 -14.79 4.70 18.21
C VAL A 797 -15.18 4.56 19.68
N VAL A 798 -16.47 4.74 19.97
CA VAL A 798 -17.09 4.31 21.23
C VAL A 798 -17.33 2.80 21.10
N PRO A 799 -16.70 1.94 21.91
CA PRO A 799 -16.88 0.48 21.81
C PRO A 799 -18.35 0.07 21.91
N LEU A 800 -18.71 -1.08 21.32
CA LEU A 800 -20.12 -1.52 21.26
C LEU A 800 -20.74 -1.70 22.65
N ASP A 801 -19.95 -2.10 23.64
CA ASP A 801 -20.39 -2.26 25.02
C ASP A 801 -20.52 -0.91 25.75
N HIS A 802 -20.06 0.20 25.18
CA HIS A 802 -20.15 1.53 25.77
C HIS A 802 -21.33 2.30 25.18
N GLN A 803 -22.06 3.02 26.05
CA GLN A 803 -23.27 3.75 25.68
C GLN A 803 -22.97 4.97 24.82
N ASP A 804 -21.96 5.75 25.20
CA ASP A 804 -21.74 7.08 24.63
C ASP A 804 -20.30 7.59 24.85
N PRO A 805 -19.91 8.75 24.29
CA PRO A 805 -18.57 9.34 24.38
C PRO A 805 -18.04 9.56 25.80
N THR A 806 -18.91 9.73 26.80
CA THR A 806 -18.52 9.97 28.19
C THR A 806 -17.88 8.74 28.84
N GLN A 807 -18.15 7.55 28.30
CA GLN A 807 -17.58 6.29 28.78
C GLN A 807 -16.21 5.94 28.15
N SER A 808 -15.72 6.74 27.18
CA SER A 808 -14.41 6.71 26.49
C SER A 808 -14.42 6.24 25.02
N TYR A 809 -13.50 6.83 24.23
CA TYR A 809 -13.13 6.34 22.90
C TYR A 809 -11.93 5.40 22.99
N THR A 810 -11.94 4.34 22.19
CA THR A 810 -10.80 3.44 22.06
C THR A 810 -10.41 3.24 20.59
N ILE A 811 -9.18 2.78 20.37
CA ILE A 811 -8.75 2.32 19.05
C ILE A 811 -8.94 0.82 19.01
N VAL A 812 -9.87 0.36 18.17
CA VAL A 812 -10.15 -1.05 17.95
C VAL A 812 -9.48 -1.48 16.64
N LYS A 813 -8.71 -2.57 16.67
CA LYS A 813 -7.93 -3.08 15.52
C LYS A 813 -8.57 -4.33 14.96
N ASP A 814 -8.74 -4.38 13.64
CA ASP A 814 -9.39 -5.49 12.92
C ASP A 814 -10.62 -6.08 13.64
N PRO A 815 -11.62 -5.25 14.02
CA PRO A 815 -12.77 -5.71 14.79
C PRO A 815 -13.68 -6.70 14.07
N GLN A 816 -13.52 -6.86 12.75
CA GLN A 816 -14.36 -7.71 11.93
C GLN A 816 -14.33 -9.19 12.31
N ASP A 817 -15.51 -9.80 12.38
CA ASP A 817 -15.63 -11.26 12.43
C ASP A 817 -15.55 -11.83 11.02
N LYS A 818 -14.55 -12.67 10.74
CA LYS A 818 -14.33 -13.20 9.38
C LYS A 818 -15.33 -14.28 8.96
N VAL A 819 -16.18 -14.78 9.85
CA VAL A 819 -17.26 -15.72 9.48
C VAL A 819 -18.49 -14.95 8.99
N ALA A 820 -18.87 -13.91 9.74
CA ALA A 820 -19.99 -13.03 9.40
C ALA A 820 -19.62 -12.04 8.27
N SER A 821 -18.39 -11.51 8.30
CA SER A 821 -17.83 -10.56 7.34
C SER A 821 -16.55 -11.13 6.67
N PRO A 822 -16.65 -12.11 5.75
CA PRO A 822 -15.50 -12.78 5.13
C PRO A 822 -14.50 -11.85 4.44
N HIS A 823 -14.98 -10.72 3.94
CA HIS A 823 -14.15 -9.70 3.28
C HIS A 823 -13.84 -8.49 4.18
N GLY A 824 -14.16 -8.56 5.47
CA GLY A 824 -14.08 -7.42 6.40
C GLY A 824 -15.18 -6.38 6.17
N TRP A 825 -15.10 -5.28 6.92
CA TRP A 825 -16.21 -4.33 7.05
C TRP A 825 -16.30 -3.27 5.97
N TYR A 826 -15.23 -3.00 5.23
CA TYR A 826 -15.14 -1.98 4.17
C TYR A 826 -15.29 -2.58 2.76
N SER A 827 -15.41 -3.90 2.65
CA SER A 827 -15.52 -4.58 1.35
C SER A 827 -16.98 -4.88 1.00
N LYS A 828 -17.57 -4.24 -0.03
CA LYS A 828 -18.86 -4.63 -0.66
C LYS A 828 -18.68 -5.69 -1.75
N SER A 829 -17.48 -5.71 -2.30
CA SER A 829 -16.88 -6.56 -3.32
C SER A 829 -15.43 -6.08 -3.45
N LEU A 830 -14.59 -6.76 -4.25
CA LEU A 830 -13.17 -6.41 -4.49
C LEU A 830 -12.92 -4.99 -5.08
N LEU A 831 -13.94 -4.14 -5.20
CA LEU A 831 -13.93 -2.81 -5.81
C LEU A 831 -14.41 -1.68 -4.88
N SER A 832 -14.65 -1.92 -3.59
CA SER A 832 -15.22 -0.90 -2.70
C SER A 832 -14.20 -0.05 -1.95
N LYS A 833 -14.49 1.26 -1.95
CA LYS A 833 -13.85 2.34 -1.18
C LYS A 833 -13.52 1.90 0.26
N PRO A 834 -12.38 2.31 0.85
CA PRO A 834 -12.00 2.12 2.25
C PRO A 834 -12.65 3.25 3.06
N ASP A 835 -13.88 3.58 2.71
CA ASP A 835 -14.64 4.58 3.43
C ASP A 835 -15.54 3.85 4.41
N THR A 836 -16.40 4.59 5.07
CA THR A 836 -17.44 4.04 5.93
C THR A 836 -18.54 3.36 5.12
N SER A 837 -18.19 2.53 4.13
CA SER A 837 -19.13 1.75 3.36
C SER A 837 -18.60 0.40 2.88
N GLY A 838 -19.18 -0.68 3.39
CA GLY A 838 -18.86 -2.06 3.05
C GLY A 838 -20.08 -2.94 2.85
N ASN A 839 -19.91 -4.27 2.93
CA ASN A 839 -20.95 -5.24 2.64
C ASN A 839 -22.19 -5.08 3.52
N ASN A 840 -21.98 -4.78 4.80
CA ASN A 840 -23.04 -4.82 5.80
C ASN A 840 -23.73 -3.45 5.93
N VAL A 841 -22.97 -2.37 5.75
CA VAL A 841 -23.44 -1.00 5.98
C VAL A 841 -22.71 0.03 5.11
N ALA A 842 -23.42 1.11 4.76
CA ALA A 842 -22.86 2.37 4.28
C ALA A 842 -23.32 3.53 5.17
N SER A 843 -22.39 4.13 5.91
CA SER A 843 -22.60 5.32 6.75
C SER A 843 -22.07 6.57 6.04
N TYR A 844 -22.88 7.63 5.98
CA TYR A 844 -22.60 8.83 5.19
C TYR A 844 -23.31 10.07 5.77
N LYS A 845 -22.88 11.27 5.39
CA LYS A 845 -23.59 12.54 5.71
C LYS A 845 -24.25 13.11 4.46
N GLY A 846 -25.58 13.21 4.45
CA GLY A 846 -26.38 13.85 3.40
C GLY A 846 -26.55 13.04 2.11
N SER A 847 -25.47 12.53 1.51
CA SER A 847 -25.50 11.73 0.27
C SER A 847 -24.74 10.42 0.44
N LEU A 848 -25.19 9.34 -0.21
CA LEU A 848 -24.49 8.05 -0.26
C LEU A 848 -23.08 8.11 -0.86
N LEU A 849 -22.75 9.23 -1.53
CA LEU A 849 -21.41 9.52 -2.05
C LEU A 849 -20.52 10.28 -1.05
N ALA A 850 -21.08 10.75 0.06
CA ALA A 850 -20.43 11.53 1.11
C ALA A 850 -20.19 10.66 2.36
N THR A 851 -19.55 9.52 2.13
CA THR A 851 -18.96 8.63 3.13
C THR A 851 -17.67 9.24 3.70
N THR A 852 -17.27 8.81 4.90
CA THR A 852 -16.00 9.25 5.50
C THR A 852 -14.88 8.31 5.08
N SER A 853 -13.88 8.83 4.37
CA SER A 853 -12.68 8.08 4.01
C SER A 853 -11.86 7.70 5.25
N GLN A 854 -10.86 6.85 5.08
CA GLN A 854 -9.84 6.62 6.09
C GLN A 854 -9.01 7.90 6.37
N SER A 855 -8.60 8.09 7.62
CA SER A 855 -7.71 9.16 8.10
C SER A 855 -6.23 8.93 7.77
N ALA A 856 -5.85 7.66 7.58
CA ALA A 856 -4.56 7.15 7.09
C ALA A 856 -4.81 5.72 6.58
N SER A 857 -3.84 5.08 5.92
CA SER A 857 -3.99 3.71 5.41
C SER A 857 -4.57 2.75 6.45
N TYR A 858 -5.75 2.21 6.14
CA TYR A 858 -6.58 1.36 6.97
C TYR A 858 -6.89 1.90 8.38
N GLN A 859 -6.87 3.22 8.56
CA GLN A 859 -7.14 3.87 9.85
C GLN A 859 -8.31 4.84 9.75
N TYR A 860 -9.30 4.67 10.63
CA TYR A 860 -10.45 5.57 10.77
C TYR A 860 -10.38 6.29 12.11
N HIS A 861 -9.36 7.14 12.27
CA HIS A 861 -9.03 7.86 13.49
C HIS A 861 -9.46 9.32 13.41
N TYR A 862 -10.71 9.58 13.79
CA TYR A 862 -11.25 10.92 13.88
C TYR A 862 -11.49 11.27 15.35
N PRO A 863 -10.64 12.10 15.97
CA PRO A 863 -10.84 12.47 17.36
C PRO A 863 -12.13 13.27 17.50
N TYR A 864 -13.00 12.89 18.42
CA TYR A 864 -14.19 13.68 18.76
C TYR A 864 -13.84 14.81 19.73
N ASP A 865 -14.28 16.04 19.45
CA ASP A 865 -14.18 17.17 20.37
C ASP A 865 -15.58 17.55 20.92
N PRO A 866 -15.89 17.22 22.19
CA PRO A 866 -17.20 17.51 22.79
C PRO A 866 -17.46 19.00 23.02
N ASN A 867 -16.46 19.88 22.85
CA ASN A 867 -16.61 21.32 23.05
C ASN A 867 -16.92 22.08 21.74
N GLN A 868 -16.93 21.38 20.60
CA GLN A 868 -17.28 21.95 19.30
C GLN A 868 -18.69 21.52 18.88
N GLU A 869 -19.31 22.31 18.01
CA GLU A 869 -20.57 21.89 17.38
C GLU A 869 -20.39 20.58 16.59
N PRO A 870 -21.40 19.70 16.56
CA PRO A 870 -21.29 18.39 15.95
C PRO A 870 -21.18 18.46 14.42
N ASP A 871 -21.58 19.58 13.80
CA ASP A 871 -21.50 19.77 12.35
C ASP A 871 -20.10 20.15 11.84
N THR A 872 -19.13 20.35 12.74
CA THR A 872 -17.71 20.46 12.37
C THR A 872 -17.23 19.19 11.67
N GLN A 873 -16.38 19.33 10.65
CA GLN A 873 -15.94 18.19 9.82
C GLN A 873 -15.29 17.07 10.65
N GLN A 874 -14.55 17.42 11.70
CA GLN A 874 -13.93 16.48 12.62
C GLN A 874 -14.98 15.63 13.36
N ASN A 875 -15.99 16.27 13.97
CA ASN A 875 -17.04 15.58 14.71
C ASN A 875 -17.98 14.79 13.78
N VAL A 876 -18.24 15.30 12.58
CA VAL A 876 -18.95 14.57 11.52
C VAL A 876 -18.22 13.26 11.19
N ASN A 877 -16.91 13.32 10.93
CA ASN A 877 -16.15 12.13 10.58
C ASN A 877 -16.13 11.11 11.74
N ALA A 878 -15.99 11.58 12.98
CA ALA A 878 -16.08 10.73 14.16
C ALA A 878 -17.45 10.04 14.28
N ALA A 879 -18.54 10.78 14.06
CA ALA A 879 -19.90 10.26 14.10
C ALA A 879 -20.20 9.25 12.97
N VAL A 880 -19.76 9.54 11.74
CA VAL A 880 -19.93 8.64 10.59
C VAL A 880 -19.15 7.34 10.79
N VAL A 881 -17.92 7.41 11.30
CA VAL A 881 -17.09 6.23 11.62
C VAL A 881 -17.66 5.44 12.79
N ASN A 882 -18.17 6.09 13.84
CA ASN A 882 -18.81 5.40 14.96
C ASN A 882 -20.05 4.63 14.50
N ALA A 883 -20.94 5.25 13.74
CA ALA A 883 -22.12 4.57 13.19
C ALA A 883 -21.75 3.40 12.27
N PHE A 884 -20.71 3.55 11.46
CA PHE A 884 -20.20 2.46 10.63
C PHE A 884 -19.69 1.28 11.47
N TYR A 885 -18.92 1.56 12.52
CA TYR A 885 -18.41 0.55 13.44
C TYR A 885 -19.53 -0.19 14.16
N VAL A 886 -20.47 0.54 14.78
CA VAL A 886 -21.55 -0.06 15.59
C VAL A 886 -22.45 -0.95 14.73
N VAL A 887 -22.86 -0.49 13.55
CA VAL A 887 -23.73 -1.28 12.67
C VAL A 887 -23.02 -2.53 12.15
N ASN A 888 -21.73 -2.46 11.81
CA ASN A 888 -20.97 -3.65 11.43
C ASN A 888 -20.79 -4.62 12.61
N ALA A 889 -20.51 -4.11 13.81
CA ALA A 889 -20.38 -4.93 15.01
C ALA A 889 -21.71 -5.63 15.36
N MET A 890 -22.83 -4.92 15.22
CA MET A 890 -24.18 -5.49 15.38
C MET A 890 -24.54 -6.50 14.30
N HIS A 891 -24.15 -6.26 13.05
CA HIS A 891 -24.27 -7.26 11.99
C HIS A 891 -23.54 -8.55 12.37
N ASP A 892 -22.26 -8.46 12.72
CA ASP A 892 -21.44 -9.62 13.05
C ASP A 892 -21.94 -10.36 14.31
N LEU A 893 -22.39 -9.61 15.32
CA LEU A 893 -23.00 -10.16 16.52
C LEU A 893 -24.30 -10.92 16.17
N THR A 894 -25.26 -10.26 15.52
CA THR A 894 -26.55 -10.89 15.21
C THR A 894 -26.41 -12.05 14.22
N TYR A 895 -25.43 -12.02 13.32
CA TYR A 895 -25.08 -13.14 12.44
C TYR A 895 -24.73 -14.40 13.23
N LYS A 896 -23.87 -14.27 14.25
CA LYS A 896 -23.49 -15.36 15.15
C LYS A 896 -24.67 -15.96 15.92
N PHE A 897 -25.68 -15.14 16.21
CA PHE A 897 -26.90 -15.56 16.89
C PHE A 897 -28.03 -15.99 15.93
N GLY A 898 -27.75 -16.07 14.62
CA GLY A 898 -28.64 -16.71 13.63
C GLY A 898 -29.24 -15.78 12.57
N PHE A 899 -29.00 -14.47 12.65
CA PHE A 899 -29.41 -13.51 11.61
C PHE A 899 -28.43 -13.52 10.43
N THR A 900 -28.50 -14.61 9.68
CA THR A 900 -27.67 -14.91 8.51
C THR A 900 -28.39 -14.52 7.22
N GLU A 901 -27.74 -14.73 6.07
CA GLU A 901 -28.31 -14.45 4.75
C GLU A 901 -29.63 -15.21 4.54
N LYS A 902 -29.72 -16.48 4.94
CA LYS A 902 -30.96 -17.27 4.87
C LYS A 902 -32.05 -16.80 5.83
N ALA A 903 -31.66 -16.07 6.86
CA ALA A 903 -32.54 -15.45 7.83
C ALA A 903 -32.75 -13.95 7.54
N PHE A 904 -32.52 -13.53 6.29
CA PHE A 904 -32.90 -12.22 5.76
C PHE A 904 -32.12 -11.05 6.37
N ASN A 905 -30.83 -11.25 6.62
CA ASN A 905 -29.95 -10.18 7.11
C ASN A 905 -29.66 -9.13 6.04
N PHE A 906 -28.94 -8.07 6.43
CA PHE A 906 -28.63 -6.94 5.55
C PHE A 906 -27.20 -7.07 5.01
N GLN A 907 -27.07 -7.51 3.77
CA GLN A 907 -25.79 -7.69 3.09
C GLN A 907 -25.89 -7.27 1.62
N ASN A 908 -24.87 -6.55 1.14
CA ASN A 908 -24.81 -6.19 -0.27
C ASN A 908 -24.54 -7.41 -1.17
N ASP A 909 -23.73 -8.36 -0.69
CA ASP A 909 -23.40 -9.65 -1.28
C ASP A 909 -23.59 -10.75 -0.20
N ASN A 910 -24.35 -11.78 -0.56
CA ASN A 910 -24.69 -12.90 0.33
C ASN A 910 -23.76 -14.11 0.15
N PHE A 911 -22.74 -14.01 -0.72
CA PHE A 911 -21.74 -15.05 -0.98
C PHE A 911 -22.35 -16.39 -1.39
N GLY A 912 -23.51 -16.36 -2.05
CA GLY A 912 -24.28 -17.54 -2.43
C GLY A 912 -24.85 -18.35 -1.24
N LYS A 913 -24.85 -17.81 -0.02
CA LYS A 913 -25.33 -18.50 1.18
C LYS A 913 -26.85 -18.53 1.32
N GLY A 914 -27.60 -17.75 0.53
CA GLY A 914 -29.07 -17.70 0.53
C GLY A 914 -29.60 -16.28 0.76
N GLY A 915 -30.91 -16.12 0.98
CA GLY A 915 -31.55 -14.81 1.07
C GLY A 915 -31.52 -14.01 -0.24
N LYS A 916 -31.85 -12.73 -0.16
CA LYS A 916 -31.73 -11.77 -1.26
C LYS A 916 -30.70 -10.70 -0.90
N GLU A 917 -29.69 -10.57 -1.74
CA GLU A 917 -28.60 -9.61 -1.61
C GLU A 917 -29.00 -8.17 -2.02
N LEU A 918 -28.03 -7.26 -2.09
CA LEU A 918 -28.17 -5.83 -2.40
C LEU A 918 -28.96 -5.03 -1.36
N ASP A 919 -28.87 -5.44 -0.10
CA ASP A 919 -29.72 -4.88 0.95
C ASP A 919 -28.98 -4.47 2.22
N ARG A 920 -27.68 -4.18 2.13
CA ARG A 920 -26.90 -3.57 3.22
C ARG A 920 -27.64 -2.39 3.86
N VAL A 921 -27.34 -2.13 5.14
CA VAL A 921 -27.88 -0.96 5.85
C VAL A 921 -27.30 0.34 5.26
N LEU A 922 -28.14 1.36 5.11
CA LEU A 922 -27.75 2.72 4.75
C LEU A 922 -27.95 3.61 5.96
N VAL A 923 -26.90 4.25 6.47
CA VAL A 923 -26.94 5.12 7.65
C VAL A 923 -26.67 6.56 7.24
N SER A 924 -27.71 7.39 7.29
CA SER A 924 -27.61 8.84 7.09
C SER A 924 -27.33 9.52 8.43
N VAL A 925 -26.11 10.00 8.61
CA VAL A 925 -25.62 10.68 9.82
C VAL A 925 -25.87 12.18 9.70
N GLN A 926 -26.39 12.77 10.79
CA GLN A 926 -26.85 14.17 10.85
C GLN A 926 -27.89 14.48 9.76
N ASP A 927 -28.84 13.56 9.57
CA ASP A 927 -29.83 13.67 8.52
C ASP A 927 -30.72 14.91 8.73
N ALA A 928 -30.82 15.74 7.69
CA ALA A 928 -31.48 17.04 7.76
C ALA A 928 -33.02 16.95 7.82
N SER A 929 -33.60 15.76 7.68
CA SER A 929 -35.06 15.57 7.77
C SER A 929 -35.58 15.61 9.20
N GLY A 930 -34.72 15.57 10.22
CA GLY A 930 -35.13 15.54 11.63
C GLY A 930 -34.14 16.18 12.60
N MET A 931 -34.59 16.26 13.87
CA MET A 931 -33.85 16.72 15.04
C MET A 931 -34.44 16.00 16.26
N ASN A 932 -33.61 15.74 17.27
CA ASN A 932 -34.00 15.09 18.54
C ASN A 932 -34.68 13.73 18.37
N ASN A 933 -34.22 12.93 17.41
CA ASN A 933 -34.76 11.59 17.16
C ASN A 933 -33.77 10.73 16.34
N ALA A 934 -34.17 9.52 16.00
CA ALA A 934 -33.62 8.70 14.93
C ALA A 934 -34.76 7.90 14.29
N ASN A 935 -34.48 7.03 13.32
CA ASN A 935 -35.41 5.99 12.86
C ASN A 935 -34.70 5.01 11.91
N PHE A 936 -35.33 3.86 11.71
CA PHE A 936 -34.95 2.85 10.74
C PHE A 936 -36.15 2.43 9.86
N ALA A 937 -35.98 2.46 8.55
CA ALA A 937 -36.94 1.89 7.61
C ALA A 937 -36.51 0.48 7.21
N THR A 938 -37.38 -0.51 7.40
CA THR A 938 -37.10 -1.92 7.12
C THR A 938 -37.96 -2.46 5.96
N PRO A 939 -37.52 -2.32 4.70
CA PRO A 939 -38.20 -2.98 3.60
C PRO A 939 -37.94 -4.50 3.61
N PRO A 940 -38.67 -5.28 2.78
CA PRO A 940 -38.46 -6.72 2.63
C PRO A 940 -37.01 -7.09 2.24
N ASP A 941 -36.66 -8.37 2.41
CA ASP A 941 -35.40 -8.97 2.00
C ASP A 941 -35.03 -8.62 0.54
N GLY A 942 -33.78 -8.19 0.33
CA GLY A 942 -33.30 -7.70 -0.97
C GLY A 942 -33.50 -6.20 -1.23
N ALA A 943 -33.97 -5.44 -0.23
CA ALA A 943 -33.98 -3.98 -0.25
C ALA A 943 -33.30 -3.41 1.00
N SER A 944 -32.42 -2.42 0.81
CA SER A 944 -31.63 -1.83 1.90
C SER A 944 -32.49 -1.25 3.02
N GLY A 945 -32.15 -1.62 4.26
CA GLY A 945 -32.61 -0.90 5.45
C GLY A 945 -32.04 0.52 5.48
N GLN A 946 -32.84 1.51 5.89
CA GLN A 946 -32.41 2.90 5.93
C GLN A 946 -32.51 3.47 7.35
N MET A 947 -31.36 3.66 7.99
CA MET A 947 -31.21 4.32 9.28
C MET A 947 -30.95 5.83 9.06
N ARG A 948 -31.66 6.68 9.81
CA ARG A 948 -31.45 8.13 9.83
C ARG A 948 -31.16 8.58 11.26
N MET A 949 -29.94 9.05 11.49
CA MET A 949 -29.48 9.57 12.78
C MET A 949 -29.56 11.09 12.77
N TYR A 950 -30.20 11.68 13.77
CA TYR A 950 -30.35 13.14 13.85
C TYR A 950 -29.46 13.77 14.92
N LEU A 951 -29.24 15.07 14.77
CA LEU A 951 -28.69 15.91 15.82
C LEU A 951 -29.71 16.11 16.94
N TRP A 952 -29.22 16.43 18.13
CA TRP A 952 -30.02 16.75 19.31
C TRP A 952 -29.65 18.13 19.86
N ASP A 953 -30.65 18.98 20.06
CA ASP A 953 -30.48 20.38 20.47
C ASP A 953 -30.80 20.63 21.96
N ARG A 954 -30.69 19.58 22.78
CA ARG A 954 -30.90 19.63 24.24
C ARG A 954 -29.72 20.19 25.03
N THR A 955 -28.59 20.42 24.37
CA THR A 955 -27.35 20.96 24.95
C THR A 955 -26.73 22.04 24.07
N THR A 956 -25.73 22.74 24.61
CA THR A 956 -24.86 23.63 23.85
C THR A 956 -23.40 23.29 24.18
N PRO A 957 -22.59 22.82 23.20
CA PRO A 957 -22.96 22.52 21.82
C PRO A 957 -24.00 21.40 21.69
N LYS A 958 -24.62 21.26 20.51
CA LYS A 958 -25.55 20.15 20.21
C LYS A 958 -24.83 18.80 20.32
N ARG A 959 -25.59 17.72 20.53
CA ARG A 959 -25.06 16.34 20.53
C ARG A 959 -25.47 15.59 19.27
N ASP A 960 -24.63 14.66 18.82
CA ASP A 960 -24.88 13.83 17.64
C ASP A 960 -25.41 12.46 18.06
N GLY A 961 -26.61 12.08 17.59
CA GLY A 961 -27.19 10.77 17.86
C GLY A 961 -26.34 9.60 17.32
N ALA A 962 -25.51 9.82 16.30
CA ALA A 962 -24.59 8.80 15.78
C ALA A 962 -23.38 8.52 16.68
N LEU A 963 -23.28 9.18 17.83
CA LEU A 963 -22.28 8.90 18.87
C LEU A 963 -22.89 8.22 20.11
N GLU A 964 -24.21 8.06 20.18
CA GLU A 964 -24.90 7.34 21.24
C GLU A 964 -25.26 5.93 20.75
N ASN A 965 -24.49 4.95 21.19
CA ASN A 965 -24.51 3.60 20.64
C ASN A 965 -25.83 2.88 20.92
N ASP A 966 -26.46 3.08 22.08
CA ASP A 966 -27.76 2.50 22.40
C ASP A 966 -28.87 2.89 21.40
N ILE A 967 -28.84 4.12 20.87
CA ILE A 967 -29.76 4.57 19.81
C ILE A 967 -29.43 3.85 18.49
N ILE A 968 -28.17 3.72 18.11
CA ILE A 968 -27.79 3.02 16.87
C ILE A 968 -28.17 1.54 16.93
N VAL A 969 -27.94 0.89 18.07
CA VAL A 969 -28.34 -0.50 18.33
C VAL A 969 -29.86 -0.64 18.32
N HIS A 970 -30.59 0.29 18.94
CA HIS A 970 -32.05 0.35 18.88
C HIS A 970 -32.52 0.40 17.42
N GLU A 971 -32.01 1.35 16.63
CA GLU A 971 -32.43 1.50 15.23
C GLU A 971 -32.08 0.28 14.37
N PHE A 972 -30.90 -0.31 14.54
CA PHE A 972 -30.54 -1.52 13.80
C PHE A 972 -31.47 -2.70 14.14
N THR A 973 -31.95 -2.77 15.38
CA THR A 973 -32.83 -3.84 15.86
C THR A 973 -34.25 -3.74 15.30
N HIS A 974 -34.73 -2.55 14.92
CA HIS A 974 -35.93 -2.44 14.07
C HIS A 974 -35.75 -3.17 12.74
N GLY A 975 -34.54 -3.13 12.17
CA GLY A 975 -34.16 -3.94 11.01
C GLY A 975 -34.28 -5.44 11.28
N VAL A 976 -33.65 -5.92 12.34
CA VAL A 976 -33.63 -7.34 12.73
C VAL A 976 -35.05 -7.87 13.00
N SER A 977 -35.79 -7.20 13.88
CA SER A 977 -37.11 -7.64 14.33
C SER A 977 -38.15 -7.68 13.20
N ASN A 978 -38.16 -6.67 12.30
CA ASN A 978 -39.04 -6.65 11.14
C ASN A 978 -38.63 -7.65 10.05
N ARG A 979 -37.33 -7.91 9.84
CA ARG A 979 -36.87 -8.93 8.88
C ARG A 979 -37.16 -10.34 9.38
N MET A 980 -36.94 -10.64 10.66
CA MET A 980 -37.15 -12.00 11.18
C MET A 980 -38.64 -12.32 11.39
N THR A 981 -39.43 -11.37 11.89
CA THR A 981 -40.87 -11.59 12.10
C THR A 981 -41.60 -11.71 10.77
N GLY A 982 -42.26 -12.83 10.54
CA GLY A 982 -42.98 -13.07 9.28
C GLY A 982 -42.08 -13.45 8.10
N GLY A 983 -40.77 -13.63 8.30
CA GLY A 983 -39.87 -14.30 7.34
C GLY A 983 -39.44 -13.44 6.15
N GLY A 984 -38.81 -12.30 6.42
CA GLY A 984 -38.18 -11.43 5.42
C GLY A 984 -39.12 -10.43 4.77
N THR A 985 -40.36 -10.30 5.25
CA THR A 985 -41.37 -9.41 4.66
C THR A 985 -41.20 -7.95 5.06
N GLY A 986 -40.70 -7.66 6.27
CA GLY A 986 -40.63 -6.29 6.79
C GLY A 986 -41.98 -5.69 7.23
N ASP A 987 -43.11 -6.35 6.96
CA ASP A 987 -44.46 -5.79 7.16
C ASP A 987 -45.16 -6.28 8.45
N CYS A 988 -44.49 -7.12 9.23
CA CYS A 988 -45.14 -7.95 10.24
C CYS A 988 -45.10 -7.40 11.68
N LEU A 989 -44.72 -6.14 11.87
CA LEU A 989 -44.86 -5.40 13.13
C LEU A 989 -45.64 -4.09 12.92
N SER A 990 -46.71 -4.15 12.14
CA SER A 990 -47.45 -2.97 11.67
C SER A 990 -48.67 -2.58 12.53
N THR A 991 -49.21 -3.50 13.33
CA THR A 991 -50.30 -3.15 14.28
C THR A 991 -49.75 -2.40 15.49
N THR A 992 -50.57 -1.62 16.19
CA THR A 992 -50.12 -0.80 17.32
C THR A 992 -49.40 -1.59 18.41
N GLU A 993 -49.93 -2.75 18.81
CA GLU A 993 -49.30 -3.59 19.83
C GLU A 993 -48.00 -4.24 19.31
N SER A 994 -48.00 -4.76 18.07
CA SER A 994 -46.82 -5.37 17.47
C SER A 994 -45.70 -4.37 17.19
N GLY A 995 -46.04 -3.16 16.71
CA GLY A 995 -45.10 -2.07 16.49
C GLY A 995 -44.52 -1.55 17.79
N GLY A 996 -45.34 -1.53 18.86
CA GLY A 996 -44.84 -1.29 20.21
C GLY A 996 -43.84 -2.36 20.67
N MET A 997 -44.09 -3.64 20.42
CA MET A 997 -43.06 -4.65 20.69
C MET A 997 -41.79 -4.46 19.83
N GLY A 998 -41.92 -3.93 18.61
CA GLY A 998 -40.80 -3.44 17.78
C GLY A 998 -39.87 -2.52 18.57
N GLU A 999 -40.42 -1.45 19.13
CA GLU A 999 -39.70 -0.52 20.02
C GLU A 999 -39.07 -1.22 21.22
N GLY A 1000 -39.79 -2.17 21.83
CA GLY A 1000 -39.31 -2.88 23.02
C GLY A 1000 -38.19 -3.89 22.76
N TRP A 1001 -38.21 -4.58 21.62
CA TRP A 1001 -37.09 -5.44 21.19
C TRP A 1001 -35.83 -4.59 20.96
N SER A 1002 -36.01 -3.41 20.37
CA SER A 1002 -34.92 -2.49 20.09
C SER A 1002 -34.25 -1.95 21.35
N ASP A 1003 -35.02 -1.52 22.34
CA ASP A 1003 -34.47 -1.11 23.65
C ASP A 1003 -33.81 -2.29 24.39
N ALA A 1004 -34.38 -3.49 24.31
CA ALA A 1004 -33.82 -4.67 24.97
C ALA A 1004 -32.48 -5.12 24.33
N MET A 1005 -32.30 -4.99 23.02
CA MET A 1005 -31.01 -5.27 22.38
C MET A 1005 -29.92 -4.32 22.88
N ALA A 1006 -30.24 -3.02 23.00
CA ALA A 1006 -29.31 -2.03 23.54
C ALA A 1006 -28.89 -2.36 24.98
N ASP A 1007 -29.85 -2.71 25.83
CA ASP A 1007 -29.62 -3.16 27.21
C ASP A 1007 -28.70 -4.39 27.27
N ILE A 1008 -28.95 -5.40 26.42
CA ILE A 1008 -28.13 -6.62 26.35
C ILE A 1008 -26.70 -6.31 25.92
N THR A 1009 -26.49 -5.42 24.94
CA THR A 1009 -25.15 -5.08 24.43
C THR A 1009 -24.31 -4.29 25.43
N GLU A 1010 -24.94 -3.59 26.36
CA GLU A 1010 -24.28 -2.76 27.39
C GLU A 1010 -24.18 -3.42 28.76
N ALA A 1011 -24.73 -4.63 28.92
CA ALA A 1011 -24.67 -5.39 30.15
C ALA A 1011 -23.21 -5.76 30.51
N LYS A 1012 -22.67 -5.11 31.54
CA LYS A 1012 -21.26 -5.23 31.97
C LYS A 1012 -21.04 -5.80 33.35
N THR A 1013 -22.06 -5.79 34.20
CA THR A 1013 -21.90 -6.11 35.63
C THR A 1013 -23.00 -7.03 36.12
N GLU A 1014 -22.67 -7.77 37.17
CA GLU A 1014 -23.62 -8.56 37.95
C GLU A 1014 -23.76 -7.93 39.36
N PRO A 1015 -24.98 -7.71 39.87
CA PRO A 1015 -26.27 -7.88 39.19
C PRO A 1015 -26.47 -6.86 38.05
N ILE A 1016 -27.43 -7.13 37.17
CA ILE A 1016 -27.78 -6.22 36.07
C ILE A 1016 -28.30 -4.88 36.66
N PRO A 1017 -27.67 -3.74 36.31
CA PRO A 1017 -28.07 -2.43 36.80
C PRO A 1017 -29.32 -1.91 36.07
N ASP A 1018 -29.93 -0.85 36.60
CA ASP A 1018 -30.98 -0.12 35.87
C ASP A 1018 -30.42 0.44 34.55
N PHE A 1019 -31.18 0.30 33.47
CA PHE A 1019 -30.80 0.77 32.13
C PHE A 1019 -31.66 1.96 31.69
N THR A 1020 -31.03 2.93 31.01
CA THR A 1020 -31.70 4.11 30.46
C THR A 1020 -31.21 4.35 29.04
N LEU A 1021 -32.12 4.68 28.13
CA LEU A 1021 -31.81 4.94 26.72
C LEU A 1021 -31.64 6.43 26.40
N GLY A 1022 -30.61 6.80 25.63
CA GLY A 1022 -30.42 8.14 25.07
C GLY A 1022 -30.11 9.22 26.11
N SER A 1023 -29.39 8.85 27.18
CA SER A 1023 -29.11 9.74 28.30
C SER A 1023 -28.14 10.86 27.95
N TYR A 1024 -27.17 10.60 27.07
CA TYR A 1024 -26.19 11.59 26.64
C TYR A 1024 -26.85 12.61 25.71
N VAL A 1025 -27.53 12.24 24.63
CA VAL A 1025 -28.14 13.20 23.71
C VAL A 1025 -29.26 14.05 24.33
N THR A 1026 -29.97 13.53 25.34
CA THR A 1026 -30.99 14.30 26.08
C THR A 1026 -30.42 15.16 27.18
N ASN A 1027 -29.18 14.91 27.61
CA ASN A 1027 -28.58 15.47 28.81
C ASN A 1027 -29.47 15.26 30.05
N ASN A 1028 -30.11 14.09 30.11
CA ASN A 1028 -31.01 13.72 31.19
C ASN A 1028 -30.62 12.30 31.63
N PRO A 1029 -30.17 12.10 32.88
CA PRO A 1029 -29.82 10.76 33.38
C PRO A 1029 -31.00 9.80 33.45
N LYS A 1030 -32.24 10.27 33.23
CA LYS A 1030 -33.42 9.41 33.09
C LYS A 1030 -33.64 8.89 31.66
N GLY A 1031 -32.88 9.37 30.68
CA GLY A 1031 -33.06 9.02 29.27
C GLY A 1031 -34.36 9.55 28.65
N ILE A 1032 -34.81 8.89 27.58
CA ILE A 1032 -35.99 9.29 26.79
C ILE A 1032 -37.30 8.58 27.20
N ARG A 1033 -37.23 7.48 27.96
CA ARG A 1033 -38.42 6.71 28.40
C ARG A 1033 -38.99 7.29 29.70
N SER A 1034 -40.20 6.87 30.07
CA SER A 1034 -40.88 7.44 31.24
C SER A 1034 -40.27 6.97 32.57
N TYR A 1035 -39.70 5.77 32.57
CA TYR A 1035 -38.93 5.19 33.68
C TYR A 1035 -37.64 4.53 33.16
N PRO A 1036 -36.57 4.46 33.98
CA PRO A 1036 -35.50 3.51 33.75
C PRO A 1036 -36.02 2.08 33.67
N TYR A 1037 -35.40 1.23 32.87
CA TYR A 1037 -35.62 -0.21 32.93
C TYR A 1037 -35.00 -0.72 34.21
N SER A 1038 -35.84 -1.19 35.12
CA SER A 1038 -35.43 -1.57 36.47
C SER A 1038 -36.25 -2.77 36.93
N THR A 1039 -35.58 -3.71 37.59
CA THR A 1039 -36.26 -4.83 38.25
C THR A 1039 -36.97 -4.41 39.55
N ASP A 1040 -36.75 -3.19 40.06
CA ASP A 1040 -37.46 -2.64 41.21
C ASP A 1040 -38.81 -2.04 40.78
N MET A 1041 -39.90 -2.62 41.27
CA MET A 1041 -41.27 -2.17 41.01
C MET A 1041 -41.56 -0.75 41.55
N ASN A 1042 -40.74 -0.23 42.47
CA ASN A 1042 -40.85 1.16 42.95
C ASN A 1042 -40.19 2.16 42.00
N VAL A 1043 -39.14 1.73 41.27
CA VAL A 1043 -38.45 2.56 40.28
C VAL A 1043 -39.22 2.56 38.97
N ASN A 1044 -39.65 1.39 38.52
CA ASN A 1044 -40.48 1.24 37.33
C ASN A 1044 -41.73 0.41 37.68
N PRO A 1045 -42.92 1.03 37.82
CA PRO A 1045 -44.14 0.34 38.26
C PRO A 1045 -44.97 -0.26 37.12
N LEU A 1046 -44.49 -0.23 35.87
CA LEU A 1046 -45.30 -0.61 34.71
C LEU A 1046 -45.63 -2.13 34.71
N THR A 1047 -46.88 -2.45 34.35
CA THR A 1047 -47.43 -3.81 34.19
C THR A 1047 -48.34 -3.89 32.96
N TYR A 1048 -48.69 -5.10 32.51
CA TYR A 1048 -49.54 -5.37 31.34
C TYR A 1048 -50.86 -4.57 31.29
N SER A 1049 -51.49 -4.33 32.44
CA SER A 1049 -52.76 -3.61 32.52
C SER A 1049 -52.68 -2.13 32.15
N ILE A 1050 -51.48 -1.54 32.13
CA ILE A 1050 -51.26 -0.14 31.73
C ILE A 1050 -51.74 0.13 30.30
N LEU A 1051 -51.75 -0.90 29.44
CA LEU A 1051 -52.19 -0.82 28.06
C LEU A 1051 -53.68 -0.46 27.91
N ASN A 1052 -54.52 -0.61 28.95
CA ASN A 1052 -55.90 -0.08 28.92
C ASN A 1052 -55.98 1.44 28.97
N THR A 1053 -54.93 2.11 29.44
CA THR A 1053 -54.94 3.54 29.77
C THR A 1053 -54.04 4.39 28.89
N ARG A 1054 -53.19 3.75 28.07
CA ARG A 1054 -52.33 4.42 27.09
C ARG A 1054 -53.11 4.73 25.81
N ASN A 1055 -53.89 5.82 25.87
CA ASN A 1055 -54.61 6.40 24.72
C ASN A 1055 -53.84 7.59 24.13
N GLU A 1056 -52.52 7.47 24.05
CA GLU A 1056 -51.64 8.52 23.54
C GLU A 1056 -51.76 8.67 22.01
N ASP A 1057 -51.17 9.74 21.46
CA ASP A 1057 -51.00 9.90 20.01
C ASP A 1057 -50.44 8.61 19.38
N PRO A 1058 -50.94 8.15 18.21
CA PRO A 1058 -50.50 6.92 17.55
C PRO A 1058 -48.98 6.80 17.35
N VAL A 1059 -48.23 7.92 17.29
CA VAL A 1059 -46.77 7.92 17.18
C VAL A 1059 -46.10 7.71 18.55
N VAL A 1060 -46.69 8.19 19.63
CA VAL A 1060 -46.14 8.07 21.00
C VAL A 1060 -46.54 6.74 21.65
N VAL A 1061 -47.73 6.23 21.31
CA VAL A 1061 -48.30 5.03 21.94
C VAL A 1061 -47.46 3.78 21.70
N VAL A 1062 -46.80 3.65 20.54
CA VAL A 1062 -45.93 2.49 20.24
C VAL A 1062 -44.68 2.49 21.13
N HIS A 1063 -44.02 3.64 21.31
CA HIS A 1063 -42.87 3.78 22.20
C HIS A 1063 -43.24 3.48 23.66
N ALA A 1064 -44.42 3.91 24.07
CA ALA A 1064 -44.95 3.61 25.38
C ALA A 1064 -45.19 2.09 25.53
N ILE A 1065 -45.91 1.45 24.60
CA ILE A 1065 -46.09 -0.02 24.60
C ILE A 1065 -44.72 -0.74 24.64
N GLY A 1066 -43.75 -0.28 23.84
CA GLY A 1066 -42.41 -0.85 23.80
C GLY A 1066 -41.63 -0.74 25.09
N GLU A 1067 -41.76 0.36 25.83
CA GLU A 1067 -41.18 0.50 27.16
C GLU A 1067 -41.64 -0.62 28.11
N LEU A 1068 -42.91 -1.03 28.03
CA LEU A 1068 -43.36 -2.16 28.83
C LEU A 1068 -42.77 -3.50 28.37
N TRP A 1069 -42.65 -3.72 27.05
CA TRP A 1069 -42.07 -4.95 26.51
C TRP A 1069 -40.58 -5.06 26.83
N ALA A 1070 -39.80 -3.99 26.63
CA ALA A 1070 -38.39 -3.91 27.00
C ALA A 1070 -38.19 -4.15 28.50
N LEU A 1071 -39.06 -3.59 29.35
CA LEU A 1071 -39.02 -3.84 30.80
C LEU A 1071 -39.21 -5.33 31.14
N MET A 1072 -40.10 -6.04 30.45
CA MET A 1072 -40.28 -7.48 30.65
C MET A 1072 -39.04 -8.27 30.21
N LEU A 1073 -38.36 -7.83 29.14
CA LEU A 1073 -37.12 -8.43 28.68
C LEU A 1073 -35.92 -8.10 29.59
N HIS A 1074 -35.87 -6.91 30.18
CA HIS A 1074 -34.90 -6.53 31.21
C HIS A 1074 -35.06 -7.39 32.48
N GLU A 1075 -36.29 -7.66 32.91
CA GLU A 1075 -36.57 -8.62 34.00
C GLU A 1075 -36.04 -10.01 33.67
N LEU A 1076 -36.18 -10.43 32.41
CA LEU A 1076 -35.68 -11.72 31.96
C LEU A 1076 -34.15 -11.73 31.87
N LEU A 1077 -33.52 -10.66 31.40
CA LEU A 1077 -32.07 -10.48 31.36
C LEU A 1077 -31.47 -10.63 32.76
N ALA A 1078 -31.97 -9.85 33.72
CA ALA A 1078 -31.53 -9.91 35.10
C ALA A 1078 -31.73 -11.32 35.70
N ALA A 1079 -32.89 -11.93 35.50
CA ALA A 1079 -33.17 -13.26 36.04
C ALA A 1079 -32.32 -14.38 35.41
N LEU A 1080 -31.94 -14.25 34.13
CA LEU A 1080 -31.05 -15.19 33.46
C LEU A 1080 -29.60 -14.97 33.88
N VAL A 1081 -29.15 -13.74 34.02
CA VAL A 1081 -27.79 -13.41 34.47
C VAL A 1081 -27.60 -13.83 35.92
N ASP A 1082 -28.56 -13.58 36.81
CA ASP A 1082 -28.53 -14.08 38.20
C ASP A 1082 -28.42 -15.61 38.27
N LYS A 1083 -28.97 -16.31 37.27
CA LYS A 1083 -28.99 -17.78 37.21
C LYS A 1083 -27.74 -18.37 36.54
N CYS A 1084 -27.20 -17.69 35.53
CA CYS A 1084 -26.22 -18.26 34.61
C CYS A 1084 -24.91 -17.48 34.50
N GLY A 1085 -24.80 -16.32 35.17
CA GLY A 1085 -23.70 -15.37 35.01
C GLY A 1085 -23.82 -14.54 33.73
N LEU A 1086 -22.93 -13.56 33.59
CA LEU A 1086 -22.82 -12.63 32.46
C LEU A 1086 -21.60 -12.98 31.61
N ASP A 1087 -21.75 -12.95 30.29
CA ASP A 1087 -20.64 -13.00 29.35
C ASP A 1087 -20.43 -11.62 28.72
N THR A 1088 -19.39 -10.92 29.15
CA THR A 1088 -19.06 -9.57 28.65
C THR A 1088 -18.65 -9.54 27.18
N LYS A 1089 -18.47 -10.70 26.52
CA LYS A 1089 -18.14 -10.81 25.09
C LYS A 1089 -19.31 -11.25 24.21
N LEU A 1090 -20.44 -11.63 24.81
CA LEU A 1090 -21.61 -12.18 24.11
C LEU A 1090 -21.23 -13.32 23.15
N ASP A 1091 -20.49 -14.32 23.65
CA ASP A 1091 -20.15 -15.50 22.86
C ASP A 1091 -21.41 -16.37 22.65
N PRO A 1092 -21.83 -16.65 21.40
CA PRO A 1092 -23.02 -17.45 21.11
C PRO A 1092 -22.92 -18.91 21.57
N SER A 1093 -21.72 -19.40 21.90
CA SER A 1093 -21.52 -20.77 22.37
C SER A 1093 -21.70 -20.92 23.89
N THR A 1094 -21.77 -19.81 24.63
CA THR A 1094 -21.94 -19.84 26.07
C THR A 1094 -23.42 -19.89 26.46
N GLU A 1095 -23.70 -20.48 27.62
CA GLU A 1095 -25.03 -20.42 28.24
C GLU A 1095 -25.10 -19.34 29.34
N ALA A 1096 -24.28 -18.29 29.23
CA ALA A 1096 -24.39 -17.11 30.08
C ALA A 1096 -25.74 -16.41 29.85
N GLY A 1097 -26.27 -15.74 30.87
CA GLY A 1097 -27.65 -15.25 30.89
C GLY A 1097 -27.98 -14.28 29.74
N ASN A 1098 -27.06 -13.37 29.42
CA ASN A 1098 -27.21 -12.43 28.30
C ASN A 1098 -27.09 -13.12 26.92
N SER A 1099 -26.18 -14.08 26.74
CA SER A 1099 -26.13 -14.91 25.52
C SER A 1099 -27.39 -15.78 25.36
N VAL A 1100 -27.89 -16.34 26.46
CA VAL A 1100 -29.15 -17.11 26.46
C VAL A 1100 -30.30 -16.22 26.04
N LEU A 1101 -30.46 -15.03 26.64
CA LEU A 1101 -31.52 -14.11 26.27
C LEU A 1101 -31.44 -13.71 24.80
N LEU A 1102 -30.24 -13.40 24.29
CA LEU A 1102 -30.08 -13.02 22.89
C LEU A 1102 -30.49 -14.15 21.95
N HIS A 1103 -30.09 -15.41 22.20
CA HIS A 1103 -30.59 -16.56 21.43
C HIS A 1103 -32.12 -16.69 21.49
N LEU A 1104 -32.72 -16.55 22.67
CA LEU A 1104 -34.17 -16.64 22.85
C LEU A 1104 -34.92 -15.51 22.13
N MET A 1105 -34.34 -14.32 22.11
CA MET A 1105 -34.87 -13.17 21.37
C MET A 1105 -34.86 -13.46 19.86
N MET A 1106 -33.72 -13.88 19.29
CA MET A 1106 -33.59 -14.17 17.86
C MET A 1106 -34.49 -15.32 17.40
N ASP A 1107 -34.50 -16.43 18.15
CA ASP A 1107 -35.37 -17.58 17.86
C ASP A 1107 -36.86 -17.26 18.05
N GLY A 1108 -37.19 -16.42 19.03
CA GLY A 1108 -38.55 -15.94 19.28
C GLY A 1108 -39.07 -15.10 18.10
N LEU A 1109 -38.27 -14.17 17.61
CA LEU A 1109 -38.58 -13.36 16.42
C LEU A 1109 -38.82 -14.22 15.18
N ALA A 1110 -38.01 -15.29 14.99
CA ALA A 1110 -38.16 -16.21 13.87
C ALA A 1110 -39.41 -17.10 13.94
N THR A 1111 -39.98 -17.29 15.13
CA THR A 1111 -41.07 -18.27 15.36
C THR A 1111 -42.43 -17.63 15.62
N GLN A 1112 -42.47 -16.37 16.05
CA GLN A 1112 -43.72 -15.67 16.34
C GLN A 1112 -44.53 -15.37 15.06
N PRO A 1113 -45.87 -15.27 15.16
CA PRO A 1113 -46.72 -14.96 14.01
C PRO A 1113 -46.53 -13.52 13.52
N CYS A 1114 -46.97 -13.24 12.29
CA CYS A 1114 -47.04 -11.88 11.77
C CYS A 1114 -48.05 -11.04 12.58
N ASN A 1115 -47.68 -9.81 12.93
CA ASN A 1115 -48.38 -8.92 13.86
C ASN A 1115 -48.71 -9.61 15.19
N PRO A 1116 -47.69 -10.05 15.95
CA PRO A 1116 -47.90 -10.73 17.20
C PRO A 1116 -48.50 -9.79 18.25
N THR A 1117 -49.16 -10.40 19.24
CA THR A 1117 -49.51 -9.80 20.53
C THR A 1117 -48.43 -10.12 21.56
N PHE A 1118 -48.41 -9.43 22.70
CA PHE A 1118 -47.51 -9.73 23.82
C PHE A 1118 -47.58 -11.21 24.23
N ILE A 1119 -48.78 -11.78 24.23
CA ILE A 1119 -49.02 -13.19 24.57
C ILE A 1119 -48.33 -14.13 23.58
N SER A 1120 -48.54 -13.91 22.29
CA SER A 1120 -47.90 -14.75 21.26
C SER A 1120 -46.39 -14.58 21.20
N ALA A 1121 -45.86 -13.38 21.46
CA ALA A 1121 -44.41 -13.13 21.50
C ALA A 1121 -43.75 -13.80 22.71
N ARG A 1122 -44.37 -13.69 23.90
CA ARG A 1122 -43.95 -14.44 25.11
C ARG A 1122 -43.93 -15.94 24.85
N ASP A 1123 -45.00 -16.46 24.28
CA ASP A 1123 -45.12 -17.89 24.00
C ASP A 1123 -44.09 -18.35 22.95
N ALA A 1124 -43.73 -17.50 21.98
CA ALA A 1124 -42.63 -17.75 21.05
C ALA A 1124 -41.26 -17.82 21.75
N ILE A 1125 -40.98 -16.94 22.72
CA ILE A 1125 -39.75 -16.99 23.54
C ILE A 1125 -39.69 -18.29 24.37
N ILE A 1126 -40.81 -18.72 24.94
CA ILE A 1126 -40.90 -20.00 25.66
C ILE A 1126 -40.66 -21.18 24.70
N GLN A 1127 -41.20 -21.10 23.48
CA GLN A 1127 -40.98 -22.13 22.46
C GLN A 1127 -39.52 -22.14 21.97
N ALA A 1128 -38.87 -20.98 21.87
CA ALA A 1128 -37.44 -20.88 21.58
C ALA A 1128 -36.60 -21.62 22.64
N ASP A 1129 -36.90 -21.43 23.93
CA ASP A 1129 -36.24 -22.16 25.02
C ASP A 1129 -36.49 -23.67 24.93
N ALA A 1130 -37.72 -24.09 24.59
CA ALA A 1130 -38.04 -25.48 24.35
C ALA A 1130 -37.22 -26.09 23.19
N ASN A 1131 -37.05 -25.33 22.10
CA ASN A 1131 -36.33 -25.78 20.91
C ASN A 1131 -34.83 -25.87 21.14
N ARG A 1132 -34.22 -24.83 21.70
CA ARG A 1132 -32.76 -24.69 21.83
C ARG A 1132 -32.23 -25.35 23.10
N TYR A 1133 -32.87 -25.09 24.23
CA TYR A 1133 -32.40 -25.48 25.56
C TYR A 1133 -33.29 -26.54 26.21
N LYS A 1134 -34.20 -27.17 25.45
CA LYS A 1134 -35.08 -28.24 25.93
C LYS A 1134 -35.96 -27.82 27.12
N GLY A 1135 -36.31 -26.53 27.21
CA GLY A 1135 -37.18 -26.00 28.26
C GLY A 1135 -36.45 -25.68 29.58
N LYS A 1136 -35.12 -25.62 29.58
CA LYS A 1136 -34.28 -25.39 30.77
C LYS A 1136 -34.61 -24.06 31.48
N TYR A 1137 -35.00 -23.03 30.73
CA TYR A 1137 -35.26 -21.69 31.25
C TYR A 1137 -36.75 -21.34 31.36
N LYS A 1138 -37.65 -22.23 30.95
CA LYS A 1138 -39.12 -22.08 30.99
C LYS A 1138 -39.63 -21.37 32.25
N CYS A 1139 -39.24 -21.85 33.44
CA CYS A 1139 -39.73 -21.29 34.71
C CYS A 1139 -39.19 -19.88 34.96
N THR A 1140 -37.94 -19.62 34.57
CA THR A 1140 -37.31 -18.29 34.65
C THR A 1140 -38.06 -17.30 33.75
N ILE A 1141 -38.35 -17.71 32.50
CA ILE A 1141 -39.10 -16.92 31.52
C ILE A 1141 -40.50 -16.60 32.06
N TRP A 1142 -41.26 -17.60 32.50
CA TRP A 1142 -42.59 -17.38 33.05
C TRP A 1142 -42.61 -16.43 34.24
N LYS A 1143 -41.65 -16.55 35.16
CA LYS A 1143 -41.57 -15.68 36.35
C LYS A 1143 -41.28 -14.23 35.98
N ALA A 1144 -40.37 -13.99 35.03
CA ALA A 1144 -40.06 -12.64 34.56
C ALA A 1144 -41.29 -11.95 33.95
N PHE A 1145 -41.99 -12.62 33.03
CA PHE A 1145 -43.21 -12.08 32.41
C PHE A 1145 -44.37 -11.92 33.39
N ALA A 1146 -44.60 -12.90 34.27
CA ALA A 1146 -45.65 -12.85 35.27
C ALA A 1146 -45.43 -11.74 36.29
N LYS A 1147 -44.18 -11.38 36.63
CA LYS A 1147 -43.87 -10.25 37.52
C LYS A 1147 -44.42 -8.92 36.99
N ARG A 1148 -44.54 -8.79 35.66
CA ARG A 1148 -45.05 -7.60 34.96
C ARG A 1148 -46.47 -7.80 34.43
N GLY A 1149 -47.23 -8.76 34.95
CA GLY A 1149 -48.64 -8.97 34.63
C GLY A 1149 -48.92 -9.80 33.37
N LEU A 1150 -47.90 -10.36 32.71
CA LEU A 1150 -48.04 -11.18 31.49
C LEU A 1150 -47.95 -12.69 31.77
N GLY A 1151 -48.62 -13.14 32.84
CA GLY A 1151 -48.65 -14.53 33.29
C GLY A 1151 -49.54 -15.46 32.47
N LYS A 1152 -49.63 -16.72 32.91
CA LYS A 1152 -50.24 -17.84 32.18
C LYS A 1152 -51.67 -17.58 31.71
N ASN A 1153 -52.46 -16.85 32.48
CA ASN A 1153 -53.87 -16.59 32.18
C ASN A 1153 -54.13 -15.24 31.52
N ALA A 1154 -53.08 -14.44 31.26
CA ALA A 1154 -53.20 -13.20 30.49
C ALA A 1154 -53.73 -13.50 29.08
N LYS A 1155 -54.55 -12.59 28.53
CA LYS A 1155 -55.23 -12.77 27.23
C LYS A 1155 -54.94 -11.61 26.30
N ALA A 1156 -54.82 -11.92 25.01
CA ALA A 1156 -54.70 -10.91 23.96
C ALA A 1156 -55.96 -10.02 23.91
N GLY A 1157 -55.77 -8.72 23.73
CA GLY A 1157 -56.87 -7.73 23.69
C GLY A 1157 -57.62 -7.53 25.01
N VAL A 1158 -57.19 -8.19 26.10
CA VAL A 1158 -57.69 -8.01 27.46
C VAL A 1158 -56.49 -7.74 28.35
N TYR A 1159 -56.14 -6.47 28.48
CA TYR A 1159 -54.98 -6.01 29.23
C TYR A 1159 -55.24 -6.07 30.74
N GLN A 1160 -55.28 -7.26 31.32
CA GLN A 1160 -55.42 -7.47 32.77
C GLN A 1160 -54.18 -8.17 33.30
N ASP A 1161 -53.66 -7.68 34.43
CA ASP A 1161 -52.48 -8.28 35.05
C ASP A 1161 -52.79 -9.70 35.55
N ASP A 1162 -52.03 -10.67 35.07
CA ASP A 1162 -51.99 -12.02 35.60
C ASP A 1162 -50.56 -12.32 36.07
N ASN A 1163 -50.41 -12.59 37.36
CA ASN A 1163 -49.10 -12.90 37.95
C ASN A 1163 -48.92 -14.42 38.16
N ASN A 1164 -49.79 -15.24 37.57
CA ASN A 1164 -49.74 -16.69 37.73
C ASN A 1164 -48.73 -17.30 36.76
N VAL A 1165 -48.00 -18.32 37.24
CA VAL A 1165 -47.10 -19.16 36.43
C VAL A 1165 -47.67 -20.57 36.31
N PRO A 1166 -47.24 -21.39 35.33
CA PRO A 1166 -47.57 -22.81 35.30
C PRO A 1166 -47.21 -23.53 36.60
N TYR A 1167 -47.98 -24.56 36.97
CA TYR A 1167 -47.79 -25.26 38.26
C TYR A 1167 -46.44 -25.99 38.38
N ASP A 1168 -45.82 -26.27 37.23
CA ASP A 1168 -44.52 -26.92 37.09
C ASP A 1168 -43.34 -25.93 37.08
N CYS A 1169 -43.56 -24.66 37.48
CA CYS A 1169 -42.57 -23.58 37.46
C CYS A 1169 -42.05 -23.11 38.83
#